data_AF-A0A812Z9K8-F1
#
_entry.id   AF-A0A812Z9K8-F1
#
_cell.length_a   1.000
_cell.length_b   1.000
_cell.length_c   1.000
_cell.angle_alpha   90.00
_cell.angle_beta   90.00
_cell.angle_gamma   90.00
#
_symmetry.space_group_name_H-M   'P 1'
#
loop_
_entity.id
_entity.type
_entity.pdbx_description
1 polymer ?
#
loop_
_entity_poly.entity_id
_entity_poly.type
_entity_poly.pdbx_seq_one_letter_code
_entity_poly.pdbx_strand_id
1 'polypeptide(L)'
;MSQKPVHLMSRQFSCSSLQSAAGLMDNADLLANLPDDPKELADLIQAVKARQASTPDAVKQEPQEPQATVEIAEQPVWPDGAVMEAPTPEPNGMTVDSDEEFDDPGAYFRDLFTVGKHELNQKQYDFWRGKFRRMCEPKRDSGKIDIPPELHKQYMQKGTQRDSMFEAFITTNGDKEAFIRKVKMTKTTENTRELEEEGGFYTRKEMKDILGWDKLDDEDAINHEYWCRERVRGRKKMKQSQMLEESVEAAGASDAFNIGGLENSMTPAALGIPAATNAKLEEPESEVPCSTVVDLAKAVSKVGGSSTCKAVKEISKARTKDAEKSVHKVLAKYKLALPIPLSPVEGTTALDGFPRLKPLHFFQHMLETGHLNKLLGGKSLASSGPMLTEFWRNYKCSYPDFELYEHVDGKAYGDGPPVELSCCIPIYAHIDGGRGYKRSEFMVFNWSTVFGHGTGKANRKDPSVPIKRKAKNPQVGLLGHSFLTHFLYCAMPASMHKHRESDFQEMLQIYAMDLRDCFDTGVQLKNGSRLRLVLLGLKGDLKLQATAGRFTAWYSTARKKAYNPNARKPQASGRCCPWCPAGDTQAPFEEFHSENPAWKVMKQQLQEPPPWSAPGGMLGPSLGYAKDPTQFYFPDLFHIYLMGIGQDFGSSGLVYLLGVAFKGPVGSNKVEDQIEVLNRTFTTWKQMFKASVHLTAFTKGTLTFPDYSTFPAGTWSKAGDTPHIINFMEYVCSLWSELYREDKMIFYIKEACTAIGECMRRLYNADLWIVPGLEI
;
A
#
# COMPACT_ATOMS: atom_id res chain seq x y z
N MET A 1 -33.73 -18.40 23.37
CA MET A 1 -33.50 -17.66 22.12
C MET A 1 -32.21 -18.18 21.50
N SER A 2 -32.23 -18.61 20.23
CA SER A 2 -30.99 -18.97 19.53
C SER A 2 -30.20 -17.71 19.21
N GLN A 3 -28.92 -17.64 19.59
CA GLN A 3 -28.06 -16.50 19.26
C GLN A 3 -27.37 -16.76 17.91
N LYS A 4 -27.58 -15.87 16.94
CA LYS A 4 -26.83 -15.88 15.67
C LYS A 4 -25.33 -15.71 15.96
N PRO A 5 -24.42 -16.37 15.21
CA PRO A 5 -22.98 -16.22 15.42
C PRO A 5 -22.55 -14.76 15.20
N VAL A 6 -21.56 -14.31 15.96
CA VAL A 6 -21.02 -12.94 15.89
C VAL A 6 -19.51 -13.03 15.72
N HIS A 7 -18.97 -12.34 14.72
CA HIS A 7 -17.56 -12.45 14.33
C HIS A 7 -16.78 -11.18 14.67
N LEU A 8 -15.55 -11.38 15.17
CA LEU A 8 -14.53 -10.34 15.24
C LEU A 8 -13.73 -10.31 13.93
N MET A 9 -13.35 -9.12 13.47
CA MET A 9 -12.36 -8.98 12.39
C MET A 9 -11.30 -7.97 12.79
N SER A 10 -10.03 -8.31 12.53
CA SER A 10 -8.94 -7.35 12.51
C SER A 10 -9.15 -6.33 11.39
N ARG A 11 -8.89 -5.05 11.67
CA ARG A 11 -9.00 -3.94 10.71
C ARG A 11 -7.88 -2.92 10.94
N GLN A 12 -7.32 -2.39 9.86
CA GLN A 12 -6.26 -1.36 9.80
C GLN A 12 -6.43 -0.54 8.50
N PHE A 13 -5.98 0.72 8.42
CA PHE A 13 -6.52 1.66 7.42
C PHE A 13 -5.58 2.77 6.93
N SER A 14 -5.80 3.17 5.68
CA SER A 14 -5.66 4.56 5.19
C SER A 14 -7.04 5.12 4.80
N CYS A 15 -7.17 6.44 4.56
CA CYS A 15 -8.46 7.15 4.71
C CYS A 15 -8.81 8.14 3.56
N SER A 16 -9.88 7.84 2.80
CA SER A 16 -10.63 8.77 1.92
C SER A 16 -12.01 8.18 1.54
N SER A 17 -12.90 8.89 0.82
CA SER A 17 -14.32 8.46 0.63
C SER A 17 -15.11 9.16 -0.50
N LEU A 18 -16.22 8.55 -0.97
CA LEU A 18 -17.09 9.02 -2.08
C LEU A 18 -18.61 8.72 -1.95
N GLN A 19 -19.41 9.25 -2.90
CA GLN A 19 -20.84 8.95 -3.23
C GLN A 19 -21.15 9.31 -4.71
N SER A 20 -22.32 8.93 -5.26
CA SER A 20 -22.57 8.67 -6.72
C SER A 20 -23.93 9.15 -7.30
N ALA A 21 -24.06 9.18 -8.64
CA ALA A 21 -25.30 9.07 -9.49
C ALA A 21 -24.97 9.23 -11.00
N ALA A 22 -25.72 8.64 -11.95
CA ALA A 22 -25.34 8.54 -13.38
C ALA A 22 -26.50 8.30 -14.40
N GLY A 23 -26.16 8.31 -15.71
CA GLY A 23 -26.94 7.80 -16.87
C GLY A 23 -28.08 8.71 -17.38
N LEU A 24 -28.23 9.06 -18.67
CA LEU A 24 -27.59 8.53 -19.90
C LEU A 24 -27.74 9.49 -21.12
N MET A 25 -26.85 9.41 -22.12
CA MET A 25 -27.02 9.74 -23.55
C MET A 25 -25.86 9.09 -24.34
N ASP A 26 -25.98 8.84 -25.65
CA ASP A 26 -25.08 7.93 -26.41
C ASP A 26 -23.58 8.20 -26.17
N ASN A 27 -22.93 7.24 -25.50
CA ASN A 27 -21.79 7.54 -24.63
C ASN A 27 -20.45 7.68 -25.37
N ALA A 28 -20.30 7.05 -26.55
CA ALA A 28 -19.01 6.96 -27.25
C ALA A 28 -18.49 8.32 -27.71
N ASP A 29 -19.27 9.00 -28.55
CA ASP A 29 -18.91 10.32 -29.08
C ASP A 29 -18.92 11.39 -27.99
N LEU A 30 -19.76 11.22 -26.95
CA LEU A 30 -19.83 12.17 -25.83
C LEU A 30 -18.57 12.10 -24.94
N LEU A 31 -17.97 10.92 -24.74
CA LEU A 31 -16.69 10.79 -24.04
C LEU A 31 -15.49 11.24 -24.89
N ALA A 32 -15.52 11.03 -26.20
CA ALA A 32 -14.48 11.55 -27.10
C ALA A 32 -14.49 13.09 -27.13
N ASN A 33 -15.68 13.70 -27.26
CA ASN A 33 -15.88 15.14 -27.44
C ASN A 33 -16.25 15.88 -26.13
N LEU A 34 -15.78 15.41 -24.96
CA LEU A 34 -15.92 16.17 -23.71
C LEU A 34 -15.23 17.54 -23.85
N PRO A 35 -15.89 18.66 -23.44
CA PRO A 35 -15.24 19.97 -23.35
C PRO A 35 -14.04 19.94 -22.39
N ASP A 36 -12.93 20.54 -22.79
CA ASP A 36 -11.75 20.69 -21.92
C ASP A 36 -11.91 21.82 -20.88
N ASP A 37 -12.90 22.71 -21.05
CA ASP A 37 -13.27 23.70 -20.03
C ASP A 37 -14.15 23.07 -18.93
N PRO A 38 -13.77 23.15 -17.64
CA PRO A 38 -14.53 22.54 -16.55
C PRO A 38 -15.94 23.12 -16.32
N LYS A 39 -16.22 24.34 -16.80
CA LYS A 39 -17.53 24.97 -16.67
C LYS A 39 -18.46 24.54 -17.81
N GLU A 40 -18.00 24.55 -19.05
CA GLU A 40 -18.76 24.00 -20.20
C GLU A 40 -19.11 22.52 -19.97
N LEU A 41 -18.17 21.77 -19.41
CA LEU A 41 -18.38 20.38 -18.99
C LEU A 41 -19.40 20.25 -17.84
N ALA A 42 -19.37 21.14 -16.84
CA ALA A 42 -20.36 21.16 -15.76
C ALA A 42 -21.77 21.55 -16.26
N ASP A 43 -21.85 22.49 -17.19
CA ASP A 43 -23.10 22.94 -17.83
C ASP A 43 -23.67 21.84 -18.73
N LEU A 44 -22.83 21.11 -19.49
CA LEU A 44 -23.19 19.89 -20.22
C LEU A 44 -23.75 18.80 -19.29
N ILE A 45 -23.09 18.56 -18.15
CA ILE A 45 -23.55 17.61 -17.13
C ILE A 45 -24.88 18.05 -16.50
N GLN A 46 -25.13 19.35 -16.30
CA GLN A 46 -26.45 19.85 -15.87
C GLN A 46 -27.51 19.65 -16.95
N ALA A 47 -27.22 19.96 -18.21
CA ALA A 47 -28.16 19.76 -19.32
C ALA A 47 -28.54 18.28 -19.49
N VAL A 48 -27.57 17.38 -19.36
CA VAL A 48 -27.76 15.92 -19.37
C VAL A 48 -28.64 15.48 -18.17
N LYS A 49 -28.38 15.97 -16.95
CA LYS A 49 -29.23 15.71 -15.77
C LYS A 49 -30.66 16.27 -15.89
N ALA A 50 -30.82 17.44 -16.48
CA ALA A 50 -32.13 18.04 -16.71
C ALA A 50 -32.96 17.24 -17.72
N ARG A 51 -32.32 16.70 -18.78
CA ARG A 51 -32.97 15.79 -19.74
C ARG A 51 -33.43 14.50 -19.07
N GLN A 52 -32.57 13.85 -18.28
CA GLN A 52 -32.89 12.63 -17.53
C GLN A 52 -34.16 12.82 -16.66
N ALA A 53 -34.20 13.90 -15.88
CA ALA A 53 -35.32 14.25 -15.01
C ALA A 53 -36.61 14.67 -15.74
N SER A 54 -36.58 14.83 -17.08
CA SER A 54 -37.74 15.17 -17.91
C SER A 54 -38.38 13.97 -18.62
N THR A 55 -37.80 12.77 -18.48
CA THR A 55 -38.33 11.53 -19.08
C THR A 55 -39.57 11.05 -18.32
N PRO A 56 -40.76 10.89 -18.93
CA PRO A 56 -41.97 10.57 -18.17
C PRO A 56 -42.07 9.08 -17.76
N ASP A 57 -42.24 8.80 -16.47
CA ASP A 57 -42.70 7.51 -15.95
C ASP A 57 -44.16 7.24 -16.36
N ALA A 58 -44.37 6.59 -17.51
CA ALA A 58 -45.72 6.24 -17.96
C ALA A 58 -45.82 5.03 -18.91
N VAL A 59 -45.85 3.81 -18.35
CA VAL A 59 -47.05 2.96 -18.52
C VAL A 59 -47.36 2.30 -17.17
N LYS A 60 -48.46 2.73 -16.53
CA LYS A 60 -49.08 1.93 -15.47
C LYS A 60 -49.95 0.87 -16.12
N GLN A 61 -49.58 -0.40 -16.00
CA GLN A 61 -50.55 -1.49 -16.15
C GLN A 61 -51.15 -1.80 -14.77
N GLU A 62 -52.46 -2.06 -14.74
CA GLU A 62 -53.14 -2.54 -13.54
C GLU A 62 -52.75 -4.00 -13.25
N PRO A 63 -52.72 -4.43 -11.98
CA PRO A 63 -52.34 -5.80 -11.64
C PRO A 63 -53.44 -6.79 -12.03
N GLN A 64 -53.27 -7.47 -13.16
CA GLN A 64 -53.97 -8.74 -13.40
C GLN A 64 -53.33 -9.84 -12.55
N GLU A 65 -54.15 -10.62 -11.85
CA GLU A 65 -53.70 -11.79 -11.10
C GLU A 65 -53.19 -12.88 -12.06
N PRO A 66 -51.93 -13.34 -11.96
CA PRO A 66 -51.49 -14.52 -12.69
C PRO A 66 -52.00 -15.78 -11.98
N GLN A 67 -52.92 -16.50 -12.62
CA GLN A 67 -53.25 -17.87 -12.22
C GLN A 67 -52.08 -18.80 -12.55
N ALA A 68 -51.14 -18.93 -11.61
CA ALA A 68 -49.99 -19.81 -11.75
C ALA A 68 -50.36 -21.27 -11.47
N THR A 69 -50.69 -22.03 -12.51
CA THR A 69 -50.58 -23.49 -12.47
C THR A 69 -49.11 -23.88 -12.31
N VAL A 70 -48.77 -24.51 -11.19
CA VAL A 70 -47.40 -24.93 -10.90
C VAL A 70 -47.07 -26.21 -11.67
N GLU A 71 -46.51 -26.07 -12.87
CA GLU A 71 -45.70 -27.15 -13.45
C GLU A 71 -44.33 -27.18 -12.77
N ILE A 72 -43.95 -28.35 -12.26
CA ILE A 72 -42.67 -28.55 -11.59
C ILE A 72 -41.62 -28.78 -12.66
N ALA A 73 -40.80 -27.77 -12.96
CA ALA A 73 -39.64 -27.93 -13.82
C ALA A 73 -38.63 -28.89 -13.17
N GLU A 74 -38.36 -30.01 -13.82
CA GLU A 74 -37.37 -30.98 -13.35
C GLU A 74 -35.96 -30.38 -13.32
N GLN A 75 -35.17 -30.74 -12.29
CA GLN A 75 -33.79 -30.28 -12.19
C GLN A 75 -32.91 -31.01 -13.23
N PRO A 76 -31.91 -30.34 -13.83
CA PRO A 76 -30.97 -31.01 -14.72
C PRO A 76 -30.13 -32.01 -13.92
N VAL A 77 -30.43 -33.30 -14.09
CA VAL A 77 -29.65 -34.41 -13.52
C VAL A 77 -28.30 -34.46 -14.22
N TRP A 78 -27.24 -34.11 -13.49
CA TRP A 78 -25.86 -34.36 -13.92
C TRP A 78 -25.56 -35.86 -13.77
N PRO A 79 -24.93 -36.51 -14.76
CA PRO A 79 -24.66 -37.94 -14.70
C PRO A 79 -23.54 -38.27 -13.71
N ASP A 80 -23.90 -38.86 -12.58
CA ASP A 80 -22.95 -39.47 -11.64
C ASP A 80 -22.17 -40.63 -12.31
N GLY A 81 -20.90 -40.78 -11.94
CA GLY A 81 -20.24 -42.09 -11.99
C GLY A 81 -19.64 -42.57 -13.33
N ALA A 82 -19.21 -41.68 -14.23
CA ALA A 82 -18.40 -42.08 -15.38
C ALA A 82 -16.94 -42.44 -14.99
N VAL A 83 -16.73 -43.66 -14.49
CA VAL A 83 -15.38 -44.20 -14.25
C VAL A 83 -14.71 -44.49 -15.59
N MET A 84 -13.66 -43.74 -15.93
CA MET A 84 -12.81 -44.09 -17.09
C MET A 84 -11.88 -45.25 -16.71
N GLU A 85 -12.16 -46.43 -17.23
CA GLU A 85 -11.21 -47.54 -17.24
C GLU A 85 -10.02 -47.20 -18.15
N ALA A 86 -8.80 -47.42 -17.68
CA ALA A 86 -7.59 -47.16 -18.46
C ALA A 86 -7.31 -48.34 -19.43
N PRO A 87 -7.05 -48.09 -20.72
CA PRO A 87 -6.76 -49.16 -21.67
C PRO A 87 -5.42 -49.83 -21.37
N THR A 88 -5.42 -51.16 -21.35
CA THR A 88 -4.21 -51.99 -21.24
C THR A 88 -3.36 -51.91 -22.51
N PRO A 89 -2.02 -51.81 -22.42
CA PRO A 89 -1.15 -51.82 -23.59
C PRO A 89 -0.90 -53.25 -24.10
N GLU A 90 -1.19 -53.52 -25.37
CA GLU A 90 -0.68 -54.73 -26.05
C GLU A 90 0.76 -54.50 -26.60
N PRO A 91 1.62 -55.53 -26.63
CA PRO A 91 3.01 -55.39 -27.07
C PRO A 91 3.24 -55.82 -28.53
N ASN A 92 3.78 -54.92 -29.35
CA ASN A 92 4.57 -55.18 -30.59
C ASN A 92 5.25 -53.88 -31.03
N GLY A 93 6.35 -53.85 -31.78
CA GLY A 93 7.20 -54.96 -32.24
C GLY A 93 7.85 -54.67 -33.61
N MET A 94 9.13 -54.30 -33.63
CA MET A 94 9.93 -53.93 -34.84
C MET A 94 9.45 -52.63 -35.54
N THR A 95 10.21 -51.95 -36.43
CA THR A 95 11.54 -52.23 -37.02
C THR A 95 12.39 -50.93 -37.10
N VAL A 96 13.42 -50.89 -37.96
CA VAL A 96 14.54 -49.91 -38.00
C VAL A 96 14.59 -49.19 -39.36
N ASP A 97 15.23 -48.00 -39.37
CA ASP A 97 15.64 -47.14 -40.51
C ASP A 97 14.59 -46.53 -41.47
N SER A 98 14.48 -45.20 -41.43
CA SER A 98 14.80 -44.33 -42.59
C SER A 98 14.99 -42.88 -42.15
N ASP A 99 15.92 -42.15 -42.78
CA ASP A 99 16.10 -40.70 -42.55
C ASP A 99 14.94 -39.89 -43.16
N GLU A 100 14.23 -39.11 -42.34
CA GLU A 100 13.42 -37.97 -42.82
C GLU A 100 13.76 -36.69 -42.05
N GLU A 101 14.18 -35.68 -42.81
CA GLU A 101 14.54 -34.34 -42.35
C GLU A 101 13.25 -33.53 -42.12
N PHE A 102 12.82 -33.40 -40.85
CA PHE A 102 11.60 -32.68 -40.48
C PHE A 102 11.91 -31.38 -39.72
N ASP A 103 11.54 -30.24 -40.32
CA ASP A 103 11.68 -28.92 -39.73
C ASP A 103 10.89 -28.78 -38.41
N ASP A 104 11.50 -28.11 -37.43
CA ASP A 104 10.85 -27.68 -36.18
C ASP A 104 10.29 -26.24 -36.32
N PRO A 105 8.97 -26.05 -36.45
CA PRO A 105 8.37 -24.71 -36.50
C PRO A 105 8.33 -24.00 -35.13
N GLY A 106 8.86 -24.61 -34.06
CA GLY A 106 8.99 -24.04 -32.70
C GLY A 106 10.13 -23.03 -32.51
N ALA A 107 10.57 -22.37 -33.59
CA ALA A 107 11.82 -21.63 -33.63
C ALA A 107 11.91 -20.41 -32.68
N TYR A 108 12.60 -20.61 -31.56
CA TYR A 108 13.35 -19.62 -30.76
C TYR A 108 12.79 -18.18 -30.72
N PHE A 109 12.02 -17.87 -29.66
CA PHE A 109 11.91 -16.50 -29.17
C PHE A 109 13.32 -15.94 -28.91
N ARG A 110 13.67 -14.85 -29.60
CA ARG A 110 14.96 -14.16 -29.44
C ARG A 110 14.84 -13.15 -28.31
N ASP A 111 15.38 -13.49 -27.14
CA ASP A 111 15.49 -12.54 -26.03
C ASP A 111 16.26 -11.28 -26.47
N LEU A 112 15.55 -10.15 -26.51
CA LEU A 112 16.08 -8.82 -26.71
C LEU A 112 16.34 -8.15 -25.36
N PHE A 113 17.58 -7.74 -25.15
CA PHE A 113 18.05 -7.08 -23.95
C PHE A 113 18.13 -5.57 -24.21
N THR A 114 17.20 -4.82 -23.63
CA THR A 114 17.24 -3.36 -23.63
C THR A 114 18.29 -2.88 -22.62
N VAL A 115 19.32 -2.16 -23.10
CA VAL A 115 20.34 -1.52 -22.26
C VAL A 115 20.35 -0.03 -22.58
N GLY A 116 19.59 0.75 -21.81
CA GLY A 116 19.35 2.15 -22.09
C GLY A 116 18.54 2.33 -23.38
N LYS A 117 19.10 3.07 -24.34
CA LYS A 117 18.52 3.24 -25.69
C LYS A 117 18.82 2.09 -26.67
N HIS A 118 19.60 1.07 -26.28
CA HIS A 118 20.08 0.03 -27.19
C HIS A 118 19.33 -1.29 -26.98
N GLU A 119 18.78 -1.86 -28.05
CA GLU A 119 18.25 -3.22 -28.05
C GLU A 119 19.29 -4.19 -28.60
N LEU A 120 19.61 -5.23 -27.84
CA LEU A 120 20.67 -6.20 -28.16
C LEU A 120 20.12 -7.63 -28.09
N ASN A 121 20.33 -8.45 -29.11
CA ASN A 121 20.06 -9.89 -28.97
C ASN A 121 21.07 -10.53 -27.98
N GLN A 122 20.71 -11.69 -27.39
CA GLN A 122 21.55 -12.44 -26.45
C GLN A 122 23.04 -12.50 -26.83
N LYS A 123 23.38 -12.79 -28.11
CA LYS A 123 24.77 -12.89 -28.57
C LYS A 123 25.50 -11.54 -28.53
N GLN A 124 24.82 -10.46 -28.92
CA GLN A 124 25.36 -9.10 -28.81
C GLN A 124 25.51 -8.67 -27.35
N TYR A 125 24.51 -8.96 -26.51
CA TYR A 125 24.53 -8.63 -25.08
C TYR A 125 25.71 -9.29 -24.36
N ASP A 126 25.91 -10.61 -24.54
CA ASP A 126 27.04 -11.32 -23.93
C ASP A 126 28.39 -10.92 -24.52
N PHE A 127 28.46 -10.60 -25.82
CA PHE A 127 29.67 -10.03 -26.43
C PHE A 127 30.06 -8.70 -25.77
N TRP A 128 29.13 -7.75 -25.67
CA TRP A 128 29.36 -6.45 -25.05
C TRP A 128 29.70 -6.59 -23.57
N ARG A 129 28.93 -7.40 -22.83
CA ARG A 129 29.12 -7.68 -21.40
C ARG A 129 30.47 -8.34 -21.14
N GLY A 130 30.92 -9.25 -22.01
CA GLY A 130 32.25 -9.85 -21.98
C GLY A 130 33.37 -8.89 -22.32
N LYS A 131 33.19 -7.97 -23.29
CA LYS A 131 34.16 -6.91 -23.62
C LYS A 131 34.29 -5.92 -22.46
N PHE A 132 33.18 -5.44 -21.91
CA PHE A 132 33.10 -4.57 -20.73
C PHE A 132 33.77 -5.19 -19.51
N ARG A 133 33.41 -6.44 -19.17
CA ARG A 133 33.99 -7.16 -18.02
C ARG A 133 35.52 -7.26 -18.11
N ARG A 134 36.07 -7.63 -19.27
CA ARG A 134 37.53 -7.74 -19.50
C ARG A 134 38.28 -6.41 -19.41
N MET A 135 37.59 -5.29 -19.57
CA MET A 135 38.16 -3.93 -19.43
C MET A 135 38.11 -3.45 -17.97
N CYS A 136 37.06 -3.82 -17.22
CA CYS A 136 36.85 -3.39 -15.84
C CYS A 136 37.52 -4.28 -14.78
N GLU A 137 37.68 -5.58 -15.03
CA GLU A 137 38.30 -6.54 -14.09
C GLU A 137 39.82 -6.66 -14.31
N PRO A 138 40.61 -6.96 -13.25
CA PRO A 138 42.06 -7.14 -13.37
C PRO A 138 42.41 -8.34 -14.26
N LYS A 139 43.41 -8.17 -15.13
CA LYS A 139 43.93 -9.24 -15.99
C LYS A 139 44.60 -10.33 -15.16
N ARG A 140 44.22 -11.60 -15.38
CA ARG A 140 44.67 -12.77 -14.60
C ARG A 140 46.19 -12.84 -14.46
N ASP A 141 46.91 -12.54 -15.53
CA ASP A 141 48.35 -12.81 -15.65
C ASP A 141 49.23 -11.65 -15.18
N SER A 142 48.63 -10.50 -14.80
CA SER A 142 49.38 -9.29 -14.42
C SER A 142 48.74 -8.44 -13.31
N GLY A 143 47.52 -8.76 -12.86
CA GLY A 143 46.74 -7.95 -11.91
C GLY A 143 46.32 -6.57 -12.43
N LYS A 144 46.81 -6.14 -13.60
CA LYS A 144 46.60 -4.80 -14.14
C LYS A 144 45.16 -4.62 -14.63
N ILE A 145 44.56 -3.50 -14.22
CA ILE A 145 43.22 -3.06 -14.63
C ILE A 145 43.40 -2.05 -15.77
N ASP A 146 42.56 -2.13 -16.81
CA ASP A 146 42.70 -1.28 -17.99
C ASP A 146 42.08 0.12 -17.83
N ILE A 147 41.17 0.30 -16.87
CA ILE A 147 40.49 1.58 -16.56
C ILE A 147 41.10 2.30 -15.34
N PRO A 148 40.91 3.63 -15.21
CA PRO A 148 41.32 4.39 -14.03
C PRO A 148 40.70 3.84 -12.72
N PRO A 149 41.43 3.93 -11.57
CA PRO A 149 40.98 3.38 -10.29
C PRO A 149 39.61 3.91 -9.82
N GLU A 150 39.25 5.14 -10.18
CA GLU A 150 37.99 5.78 -9.81
C GLU A 150 36.80 5.07 -10.48
N LEU A 151 36.96 4.68 -11.75
CA LEU A 151 35.94 3.95 -12.51
C LEU A 151 35.85 2.50 -12.05
N HIS A 152 36.98 1.88 -11.69
CA HIS A 152 36.97 0.55 -11.06
C HIS A 152 36.22 0.56 -9.71
N LYS A 153 36.36 1.62 -8.91
CA LYS A 153 35.60 1.81 -7.67
C LYS A 153 34.10 2.00 -7.89
N GLN A 154 33.67 2.55 -9.02
CA GLN A 154 32.25 2.62 -9.42
C GLN A 154 31.73 1.24 -9.86
N TYR A 155 32.46 0.55 -10.74
CA TYR A 155 32.15 -0.82 -11.17
C TYR A 155 31.94 -1.79 -10.00
N MET A 156 32.78 -1.68 -8.97
CA MET A 156 32.72 -2.49 -7.75
C MET A 156 31.52 -2.20 -6.82
N GLN A 157 30.83 -1.06 -6.96
CA GLN A 157 29.64 -0.75 -6.15
C GLN A 157 28.40 -1.57 -6.55
N LYS A 158 28.42 -2.19 -7.75
CA LYS A 158 27.31 -3.01 -8.31
C LYS A 158 26.01 -2.19 -8.50
N GLY A 159 24.97 -2.86 -9.00
CA GLY A 159 23.68 -2.24 -9.32
C GLY A 159 23.79 -1.10 -10.34
N THR A 160 22.90 -0.13 -10.23
CA THR A 160 22.63 0.90 -11.24
C THR A 160 23.85 1.69 -11.74
N GLN A 161 24.89 1.91 -10.91
CA GLN A 161 26.13 2.53 -11.38
C GLN A 161 26.85 1.66 -12.43
N ARG A 162 26.89 0.34 -12.23
CA ARG A 162 27.52 -0.61 -13.15
C ARG A 162 26.72 -0.72 -14.44
N ASP A 163 25.40 -0.64 -14.35
CA ASP A 163 24.50 -0.74 -15.50
C ASP A 163 24.58 0.54 -16.36
N SER A 164 24.62 1.72 -15.73
CA SER A 164 24.87 3.01 -16.41
C SER A 164 26.28 3.07 -17.05
N MET A 165 27.32 2.53 -16.39
CA MET A 165 28.63 2.38 -17.02
C MET A 165 28.59 1.40 -18.21
N PHE A 166 27.74 0.38 -18.19
CA PHE A 166 27.60 -0.56 -19.29
C PHE A 166 26.86 0.04 -20.49
N GLU A 167 25.79 0.79 -20.26
CA GLU A 167 25.11 1.61 -21.28
C GLU A 167 26.07 2.63 -21.91
N ALA A 168 26.84 3.35 -21.10
CA ALA A 168 27.85 4.30 -21.60
C ALA A 168 28.90 3.60 -22.47
N PHE A 169 29.33 2.38 -22.11
CA PHE A 169 30.28 1.59 -22.88
C PHE A 169 29.70 1.08 -24.21
N ILE A 170 28.45 0.61 -24.25
CA ILE A 170 27.76 0.23 -25.50
C ILE A 170 27.61 1.46 -26.41
N THR A 171 27.21 2.61 -25.84
CA THR A 171 27.03 3.86 -26.59
C THR A 171 28.31 4.39 -27.22
N THR A 172 29.50 4.05 -26.68
CA THR A 172 30.78 4.35 -27.31
C THR A 172 31.35 3.20 -28.15
N ASN A 173 30.50 2.26 -28.61
CA ASN A 173 30.87 1.05 -29.37
C ASN A 173 31.97 0.19 -28.68
N GLY A 174 32.02 0.31 -27.35
CA GLY A 174 33.09 -0.19 -26.50
C GLY A 174 34.50 0.24 -26.90
N ASP A 175 34.67 1.41 -27.53
CA ASP A 175 35.98 2.08 -27.55
C ASP A 175 36.35 2.52 -26.13
N LYS A 176 37.62 2.33 -25.78
CA LYS A 176 38.13 2.51 -24.43
C LYS A 176 38.28 3.99 -24.07
N GLU A 177 38.77 4.82 -24.98
CA GLU A 177 39.05 6.22 -24.69
C GLU A 177 37.78 7.07 -24.72
N ALA A 178 36.89 6.83 -25.69
CA ALA A 178 35.56 7.40 -25.74
C ALA A 178 34.74 7.00 -24.51
N PHE A 179 34.79 5.74 -24.05
CA PHE A 179 34.14 5.32 -22.81
C PHE A 179 34.67 6.11 -21.60
N ILE A 180 35.99 6.11 -21.38
CA ILE A 180 36.62 6.85 -20.26
C ILE A 180 36.30 8.35 -20.35
N ARG A 181 36.22 8.91 -21.57
CA ARG A 181 35.88 10.32 -21.82
C ARG A 181 34.40 10.61 -21.53
N LYS A 182 33.45 9.80 -22.00
CA LYS A 182 32.01 9.98 -21.73
C LYS A 182 31.72 9.91 -20.23
N VAL A 183 32.22 8.90 -19.52
CA VAL A 183 32.03 8.79 -18.06
C VAL A 183 32.75 9.92 -17.28
N LYS A 184 33.89 10.42 -17.76
CA LYS A 184 34.54 11.62 -17.18
C LYS A 184 33.78 12.92 -17.47
N MET A 185 33.16 13.07 -18.65
CA MET A 185 32.30 14.22 -18.96
C MET A 185 31.08 14.24 -18.03
N THR A 186 30.38 13.11 -17.87
CA THR A 186 29.24 12.98 -16.94
C THR A 186 29.61 13.32 -15.49
N LYS A 187 30.89 13.18 -15.11
CA LYS A 187 31.42 13.59 -13.79
C LYS A 187 31.79 15.08 -13.70
N THR A 188 32.04 15.76 -14.83
CA THR A 188 32.59 17.12 -14.88
C THR A 188 31.54 18.20 -15.16
N THR A 189 30.44 17.86 -15.85
CA THR A 189 29.34 18.79 -16.15
C THR A 189 28.43 19.01 -14.93
N GLU A 190 28.96 19.59 -13.85
CA GLU A 190 28.20 19.99 -12.66
C GLU A 190 27.84 21.49 -12.72
N ASN A 191 26.78 21.81 -13.45
CA ASN A 191 26.41 23.20 -13.74
C ASN A 191 25.78 23.89 -12.50
N THR A 192 26.32 25.06 -12.11
CA THR A 192 25.96 25.76 -10.85
C THR A 192 25.38 27.14 -11.15
N ARG A 193 24.25 27.53 -10.53
CA ARG A 193 23.50 28.77 -10.87
C ARG A 193 23.15 29.65 -9.65
N GLU A 194 23.05 30.97 -9.88
CA GLU A 194 22.82 32.06 -8.90
C GLU A 194 21.98 33.23 -9.52
N LEU A 195 21.21 33.99 -8.71
CA LEU A 195 20.38 35.21 -8.93
C LEU A 195 20.14 35.91 -7.53
N GLU A 196 19.16 36.80 -7.25
CA GLU A 196 18.86 37.38 -5.89
C GLU A 196 17.40 37.18 -5.36
N GLU A 197 17.17 36.72 -4.10
CA GLU A 197 15.82 36.72 -3.44
C GLU A 197 15.78 37.64 -2.20
N GLU A 198 14.75 38.50 -2.11
CA GLU A 198 14.31 39.23 -0.92
C GLU A 198 12.77 39.20 -0.81
N GLY A 199 12.20 39.65 0.32
CA GLY A 199 10.75 39.77 0.50
C GLY A 199 10.36 40.32 1.88
N GLY A 200 9.16 40.89 2.01
CA GLY A 200 8.68 41.54 3.23
C GLY A 200 7.15 41.67 3.33
N PHE A 201 6.68 42.34 4.37
CA PHE A 201 5.28 42.74 4.53
C PHE A 201 5.01 44.02 3.74
N TYR A 202 3.81 44.14 3.16
CA TYR A 202 3.37 45.34 2.43
C TYR A 202 1.97 45.76 2.86
N THR A 203 1.75 47.07 2.98
CA THR A 203 0.40 47.61 3.18
C THR A 203 -0.41 47.52 1.88
N ARG A 204 -1.74 47.62 2.00
CA ARG A 204 -2.67 47.59 0.84
C ARG A 204 -2.34 48.63 -0.25
N LYS A 205 -1.71 49.75 0.11
CA LYS A 205 -1.30 50.79 -0.83
C LYS A 205 -0.03 50.37 -1.57
N GLU A 206 0.99 49.91 -0.85
CA GLU A 206 2.26 49.44 -1.45
C GLU A 206 2.05 48.22 -2.36
N MET A 207 1.13 47.32 -1.99
CA MET A 207 0.66 46.22 -2.86
C MET A 207 0.21 46.69 -4.25
N LYS A 208 -0.52 47.81 -4.31
CA LYS A 208 -1.02 48.37 -5.58
C LYS A 208 0.05 49.21 -6.28
N ASP A 209 0.73 50.09 -5.54
CA ASP A 209 1.66 51.08 -6.09
C ASP A 209 3.03 50.46 -6.49
N ILE A 210 3.43 49.34 -5.88
CA ILE A 210 4.72 48.66 -6.13
C ILE A 210 4.53 47.35 -6.92
N LEU A 211 3.59 46.48 -6.50
CA LEU A 211 3.42 45.14 -7.08
C LEU A 211 2.37 45.08 -8.20
N GLY A 212 1.50 46.09 -8.29
CA GLY A 212 0.48 46.19 -9.34
C GLY A 212 -0.69 45.18 -9.23
N TRP A 213 -0.95 44.61 -8.05
CA TRP A 213 -1.98 43.59 -7.85
C TRP A 213 -3.28 44.17 -7.28
N ASP A 214 -4.39 43.95 -7.98
CA ASP A 214 -5.74 44.48 -7.63
C ASP A 214 -6.69 43.44 -6.98
N LYS A 215 -6.20 42.23 -6.69
CA LYS A 215 -6.96 41.18 -5.97
C LYS A 215 -6.13 40.62 -4.81
N LEU A 216 -6.83 40.19 -3.77
CA LEU A 216 -6.27 39.80 -2.47
C LEU A 216 -6.79 38.43 -2.06
N ASP A 217 -5.88 37.56 -1.63
CA ASP A 217 -6.17 36.33 -0.90
C ASP A 217 -5.75 36.54 0.57
N ASP A 218 -6.61 36.12 1.52
CA ASP A 218 -6.47 36.06 2.99
C ASP A 218 -5.84 37.27 3.76
N GLU A 219 -6.60 37.84 4.69
CA GLU A 219 -6.24 39.02 5.50
C GLU A 219 -5.80 38.65 6.93
N ASP A 220 -4.69 39.22 7.43
CA ASP A 220 -4.34 39.16 8.86
C ASP A 220 -5.15 40.21 9.65
N ALA A 221 -6.13 39.70 10.40
CA ALA A 221 -7.15 40.49 11.09
C ALA A 221 -6.64 41.36 12.26
N ILE A 222 -5.34 41.35 12.58
CA ILE A 222 -4.78 42.16 13.68
C ILE A 222 -4.05 43.42 13.18
N ASN A 223 -3.41 43.38 12.01
CA ASN A 223 -2.51 44.45 11.54
C ASN A 223 -2.93 45.12 10.22
N HIS A 224 -3.84 44.53 9.42
CA HIS A 224 -4.20 45.00 8.06
C HIS A 224 -3.01 45.11 7.06
N GLU A 225 -1.94 44.36 7.31
CA GLU A 225 -0.82 44.16 6.37
C GLU A 225 -1.02 42.84 5.60
N TYR A 226 -0.55 42.78 4.36
CA TYR A 226 -0.69 41.59 3.51
C TYR A 226 0.68 40.96 3.26
N TRP A 227 0.81 39.65 3.52
CA TRP A 227 2.03 38.90 3.24
C TRP A 227 2.03 38.40 1.79
N CYS A 228 2.60 39.20 0.89
CA CYS A 228 2.62 38.87 -0.53
C CYS A 228 3.87 38.04 -0.92
N ARG A 229 3.65 36.91 -1.58
CA ARG A 229 4.72 36.17 -2.27
C ARG A 229 4.77 36.56 -3.74
N GLU A 230 5.70 37.43 -4.09
CA GLU A 230 6.08 37.60 -5.50
C GLU A 230 6.64 36.29 -6.09
N ARG A 231 6.46 36.10 -7.41
CA ARG A 231 7.12 35.02 -8.15
C ARG A 231 8.57 35.39 -8.52
N VAL A 232 9.44 35.26 -7.52
CA VAL A 232 10.89 34.91 -7.58
C VAL A 232 11.68 35.22 -8.86
N ARG A 233 12.80 35.93 -8.69
CA ARG A 233 13.97 35.85 -9.59
C ARG A 233 15.31 35.73 -8.81
N GLY A 234 15.54 34.64 -8.03
CA GLY A 234 16.63 34.64 -7.03
C GLY A 234 17.51 33.40 -6.71
N ARG A 235 18.62 33.59 -5.96
CA ARG A 235 19.57 32.50 -5.58
C ARG A 235 19.08 31.65 -4.42
N LYS A 236 18.57 30.50 -4.79
CA LYS A 236 18.91 29.26 -4.08
C LYS A 236 20.07 28.59 -4.80
N LYS A 237 21.22 28.37 -4.14
CA LYS A 237 22.30 27.52 -4.67
C LYS A 237 21.84 26.07 -4.68
N MET A 238 21.24 25.65 -5.79
CA MET A 238 20.72 24.31 -5.99
C MET A 238 21.71 23.48 -6.80
N LYS A 239 22.25 22.41 -6.20
CA LYS A 239 23.00 21.39 -6.96
C LYS A 239 22.00 20.47 -7.65
N GLN A 240 21.84 20.64 -8.96
CA GLN A 240 20.95 19.83 -9.78
C GLN A 240 21.78 18.94 -10.73
N SER A 241 21.87 17.65 -10.42
CA SER A 241 22.48 16.67 -11.32
C SER A 241 21.47 16.20 -12.37
N GLN A 242 21.44 16.86 -13.53
CA GLN A 242 20.75 16.36 -14.73
C GLN A 242 21.77 15.87 -15.76
N MET A 243 21.52 14.68 -16.32
CA MET A 243 22.15 14.26 -17.57
C MET A 243 21.33 14.83 -18.73
N LEU A 244 21.80 15.93 -19.31
CA LEU A 244 21.34 16.41 -20.61
C LEU A 244 22.24 15.78 -21.69
N GLU A 245 21.65 15.20 -22.73
CA GLU A 245 22.39 14.63 -23.87
C GLU A 245 22.16 15.51 -25.11
N GLU A 246 22.86 16.64 -25.17
CA GLU A 246 22.93 17.49 -26.36
C GLU A 246 23.99 16.94 -27.33
N SER A 247 23.55 16.46 -28.49
CA SER A 247 24.42 16.08 -29.60
C SER A 247 24.75 17.29 -30.48
N VAL A 248 25.77 18.05 -30.10
CA VAL A 248 26.35 19.08 -30.98
C VAL A 248 27.32 18.39 -31.94
N GLU A 249 26.88 18.17 -33.18
CA GLU A 249 27.76 17.69 -34.25
C GLU A 249 28.68 18.81 -34.74
N ALA A 250 29.93 18.79 -34.30
CA ALA A 250 30.97 19.67 -34.83
C ALA A 250 31.49 19.09 -36.16
N ALA A 251 31.24 19.79 -37.27
CA ALA A 251 31.68 19.37 -38.59
C ALA A 251 33.21 19.32 -38.70
N GLY A 252 33.74 18.22 -39.24
CA GLY A 252 35.13 18.06 -39.66
C GLY A 252 35.14 17.34 -41.01
N ALA A 253 35.79 17.93 -42.02
CA ALA A 253 35.56 17.57 -43.42
C ALA A 253 36.58 16.57 -44.00
N SER A 254 36.10 15.73 -44.92
CA SER A 254 36.85 15.39 -46.15
C SER A 254 35.92 14.85 -47.25
N ASP A 255 35.85 15.60 -48.34
CA ASP A 255 35.76 15.18 -49.74
C ASP A 255 34.65 14.24 -50.27
N ALA A 256 33.70 14.89 -50.94
CA ALA A 256 33.29 14.63 -52.32
C ALA A 256 32.60 13.30 -52.71
N PHE A 257 31.29 13.41 -52.96
CA PHE A 257 30.80 13.40 -54.34
C PHE A 257 29.59 14.34 -54.50
N ASN A 258 29.37 14.89 -55.70
CA ASN A 258 28.38 15.95 -55.94
C ASN A 258 27.70 15.82 -57.30
N ILE A 259 26.37 15.67 -57.31
CA ILE A 259 25.41 15.96 -58.39
C ILE A 259 24.12 16.36 -57.67
N GLY A 260 23.41 17.39 -58.14
CA GLY A 260 22.26 17.95 -57.41
C GLY A 260 21.16 18.52 -58.32
N GLY A 261 20.12 19.04 -57.67
CA GLY A 261 18.91 19.61 -58.27
C GLY A 261 17.66 19.18 -57.47
N LEU A 262 16.69 20.05 -57.20
CA LEU A 262 16.62 21.51 -57.38
C LEU A 262 15.58 22.07 -56.39
N GLU A 263 15.78 23.31 -55.93
CA GLU A 263 14.78 24.30 -55.41
C GLU A 263 13.55 23.82 -54.58
N ASN A 264 13.44 24.23 -53.30
CA ASN A 264 12.79 25.48 -52.84
C ASN A 264 11.27 25.58 -53.11
N SER A 265 10.42 26.06 -52.21
CA SER A 265 10.57 26.41 -50.78
C SER A 265 9.19 26.64 -50.13
N MET A 266 9.09 26.59 -48.79
CA MET A 266 8.48 27.62 -47.92
C MET A 266 8.23 27.07 -46.51
N THR A 267 8.59 27.86 -45.49
CA THR A 267 8.13 27.68 -44.10
C THR A 267 6.99 28.68 -43.80
N PRO A 268 6.32 28.59 -42.64
CA PRO A 268 6.87 29.32 -41.48
C PRO A 268 6.81 28.54 -40.17
N ALA A 269 7.73 28.86 -39.25
CA ALA A 269 7.60 28.48 -37.85
C ALA A 269 6.70 29.49 -37.10
N ALA A 270 5.85 29.01 -36.20
CA ALA A 270 5.11 29.83 -35.24
C ALA A 270 4.92 29.06 -33.92
N LEU A 271 4.80 29.81 -32.81
CA LEU A 271 4.45 29.30 -31.47
C LEU A 271 5.44 28.28 -30.86
N GLY A 272 6.67 28.73 -30.62
CA GLY A 272 7.62 27.99 -29.79
C GLY A 272 7.22 27.93 -28.31
N ILE A 273 6.51 26.87 -27.91
CA ILE A 273 6.24 26.51 -26.51
C ILE A 273 6.83 25.12 -26.25
N PRO A 274 8.00 25.00 -25.58
CA PRO A 274 8.50 23.70 -25.15
C PRO A 274 7.57 23.12 -24.08
N ALA A 275 7.22 21.84 -24.20
CA ALA A 275 6.29 21.17 -23.31
C ALA A 275 6.73 21.23 -21.83
N ALA A 276 5.76 21.32 -20.92
CA ALA A 276 6.01 21.43 -19.49
C ALA A 276 6.72 20.18 -18.95
N THR A 277 8.04 20.25 -18.82
CA THR A 277 8.82 19.19 -18.16
C THR A 277 8.49 19.19 -16.67
N ASN A 278 7.93 18.07 -16.21
CA ASN A 278 7.46 17.93 -14.82
C ASN A 278 8.63 17.98 -13.83
N ALA A 279 8.94 19.19 -13.36
CA ALA A 279 9.87 19.43 -12.26
C ALA A 279 9.34 18.75 -11.00
N LYS A 280 9.96 17.62 -10.64
CA LYS A 280 9.60 16.85 -9.46
C LYS A 280 10.00 17.63 -8.21
N LEU A 281 9.04 18.36 -7.64
CA LEU A 281 9.19 19.04 -6.35
C LEU A 281 9.66 18.01 -5.31
N GLU A 282 10.89 18.14 -4.86
CA GLU A 282 11.34 17.44 -3.66
C GLU A 282 10.67 18.10 -2.45
N GLU A 283 9.87 17.32 -1.74
CA GLU A 283 9.34 17.71 -0.43
C GLU A 283 10.53 18.06 0.49
N PRO A 284 10.44 19.16 1.28
CA PRO A 284 11.54 19.58 2.14
C PRO A 284 11.93 18.45 3.10
N GLU A 285 13.25 18.32 3.36
CA GLU A 285 13.86 17.24 4.13
C GLU A 285 13.06 16.96 5.42
N SER A 286 12.33 15.84 5.45
CA SER A 286 11.32 15.57 6.47
C SER A 286 11.90 15.12 7.82
N GLU A 287 13.09 15.60 8.16
CA GLU A 287 13.52 15.66 9.54
C GLU A 287 13.01 16.96 10.17
N VAL A 288 12.28 16.84 11.28
CA VAL A 288 12.38 17.83 12.35
C VAL A 288 13.23 17.15 13.43
N PRO A 289 14.57 17.11 13.30
CA PRO A 289 15.39 16.59 14.38
C PRO A 289 15.25 17.55 15.56
N CYS A 290 15.73 17.18 16.75
CA CYS A 290 15.69 18.11 17.88
C CYS A 290 16.41 19.44 17.58
N SER A 291 17.34 19.50 16.60
CA SER A 291 17.88 20.74 16.04
C SER A 291 16.79 21.68 15.51
N THR A 292 15.91 21.23 14.62
CA THR A 292 14.80 22.05 14.08
C THR A 292 13.77 22.37 15.17
N VAL A 293 13.55 21.50 16.16
CA VAL A 293 12.75 21.83 17.36
C VAL A 293 13.40 22.98 18.15
N VAL A 294 14.73 22.96 18.30
CA VAL A 294 15.53 23.99 18.96
C VAL A 294 15.52 25.30 18.17
N ASP A 295 15.61 25.25 16.85
CA ASP A 295 15.64 26.43 15.99
C ASP A 295 14.24 27.08 15.84
N LEU A 296 13.17 26.27 15.79
CA LEU A 296 11.79 26.73 15.96
C LEU A 296 11.59 27.38 17.33
N ALA A 297 12.09 26.77 18.40
CA ALA A 297 12.01 27.35 19.74
C ALA A 297 12.78 28.68 19.85
N LYS A 298 13.91 28.85 19.14
CA LYS A 298 14.62 30.13 19.03
C LYS A 298 13.76 31.18 18.33
N ALA A 299 13.11 30.84 17.21
CA ALA A 299 12.20 31.75 16.53
C ALA A 299 11.04 32.19 17.43
N VAL A 300 10.34 31.24 18.06
CA VAL A 300 9.22 31.51 18.98
C VAL A 300 9.67 32.24 20.26
N SER A 301 10.91 32.05 20.71
CA SER A 301 11.48 32.81 21.85
C SER A 301 11.86 34.24 21.47
N LYS A 302 12.26 34.50 20.21
CA LYS A 302 12.52 35.86 19.71
C LYS A 302 11.22 36.67 19.58
N VAL A 303 10.19 36.08 18.96
CA VAL A 303 8.92 36.78 18.68
C VAL A 303 8.08 36.95 19.95
N GLY A 304 7.91 35.90 20.76
CA GLY A 304 7.06 35.95 21.95
C GLY A 304 7.67 36.66 23.18
N GLY A 305 8.98 36.92 23.18
CA GLY A 305 9.67 37.67 24.22
C GLY A 305 9.36 37.20 25.65
N SER A 306 8.71 38.05 26.46
CA SER A 306 8.34 37.74 27.84
C SER A 306 7.24 36.67 27.97
N SER A 307 6.36 36.49 26.98
CA SER A 307 5.21 35.58 27.07
C SER A 307 5.54 34.10 26.84
N THR A 308 6.58 33.78 26.06
CA THR A 308 6.94 32.41 25.66
C THR A 308 7.13 31.48 26.88
N CYS A 309 6.64 30.25 26.82
CA CYS A 309 6.64 29.35 27.97
C CYS A 309 8.05 28.90 28.41
N LYS A 310 8.20 28.49 29.67
CA LYS A 310 9.49 28.14 30.28
C LYS A 310 10.23 27.02 29.54
N ALA A 311 9.51 26.00 29.06
CA ALA A 311 10.11 24.88 28.30
C ALA A 311 10.70 25.35 26.96
N VAL A 312 9.94 26.12 26.16
CA VAL A 312 10.42 26.65 24.87
C VAL A 312 11.61 27.61 25.08
N LYS A 313 11.59 28.42 26.15
CA LYS A 313 12.72 29.29 26.57
C LYS A 313 13.97 28.55 27.06
N GLU A 314 13.90 27.24 27.28
CA GLU A 314 15.05 26.41 27.67
C GLU A 314 15.50 25.53 26.51
N ILE A 315 14.57 25.00 25.71
CA ILE A 315 14.85 24.36 24.41
C ILE A 315 15.59 25.35 23.49
N SER A 316 15.17 26.62 23.40
CA SER A 316 15.84 27.61 22.54
C SER A 316 17.29 27.94 22.93
N LYS A 317 17.71 27.58 24.15
CA LYS A 317 19.09 27.74 24.64
C LYS A 317 19.96 26.51 24.37
N ALA A 318 19.39 25.40 23.91
CA ALA A 318 20.16 24.22 23.55
C ALA A 318 21.04 24.49 22.34
N ARG A 319 22.21 23.84 22.30
CA ARG A 319 23.09 23.86 21.12
C ARG A 319 22.52 22.90 20.09
N THR A 320 22.38 23.35 18.85
CA THR A 320 21.82 22.57 17.73
C THR A 320 22.54 21.21 17.54
N LYS A 321 23.85 21.14 17.85
CA LYS A 321 24.66 19.89 17.84
C LYS A 321 24.33 18.90 18.97
N ASP A 322 23.89 19.39 20.13
CA ASP A 322 23.56 18.56 21.31
C ASP A 322 22.03 18.43 21.50
N ALA A 323 21.26 18.85 20.49
CA ALA A 323 19.84 19.17 20.64
C ALA A 323 19.03 17.99 21.18
N GLU A 324 19.27 16.77 20.71
CA GLU A 324 18.58 15.55 21.18
C GLU A 324 18.71 15.39 22.71
N LYS A 325 19.95 15.36 23.21
CA LYS A 325 20.28 15.19 24.63
C LYS A 325 19.81 16.38 25.49
N SER A 326 19.71 17.57 24.90
CA SER A 326 19.21 18.77 25.58
C SER A 326 17.68 18.81 25.64
N VAL A 327 17.00 18.57 24.51
CA VAL A 327 15.53 18.59 24.40
C VAL A 327 14.91 17.52 25.30
N HIS A 328 15.38 16.28 25.26
CA HIS A 328 14.85 15.21 26.13
C HIS A 328 14.99 15.55 27.62
N LYS A 329 16.10 16.18 28.04
CA LYS A 329 16.25 16.69 29.42
C LYS A 329 15.22 17.76 29.77
N VAL A 330 14.97 18.71 28.87
CA VAL A 330 13.97 19.77 29.10
C VAL A 330 12.55 19.21 29.09
N LEU A 331 12.22 18.29 28.19
CA LEU A 331 10.93 17.62 28.16
C LEU A 331 10.69 16.83 29.46
N ALA A 332 11.67 16.06 29.93
CA ALA A 332 11.59 15.37 31.23
C ALA A 332 11.41 16.36 32.40
N LYS A 333 12.21 17.43 32.46
CA LYS A 333 12.14 18.49 33.48
C LYS A 333 10.76 19.14 33.58
N TYR A 334 10.07 19.35 32.45
CA TYR A 334 8.74 19.93 32.39
C TYR A 334 7.60 18.90 32.33
N LYS A 335 7.87 17.60 32.54
CA LYS A 335 6.90 16.49 32.47
C LYS A 335 6.17 16.38 31.12
N LEU A 336 6.86 16.75 30.03
CA LEU A 336 6.42 16.66 28.64
C LEU A 336 6.93 15.39 27.94
N ALA A 337 7.82 14.64 28.57
CA ALA A 337 8.19 13.28 28.17
C ALA A 337 7.42 12.25 29.02
N LEU A 338 7.05 11.11 28.43
CA LEU A 338 6.52 9.97 29.17
C LEU A 338 7.65 9.34 30.01
N PRO A 339 7.55 9.27 31.35
CA PRO A 339 8.61 8.79 32.23
C PRO A 339 8.63 7.25 32.31
N ILE A 340 8.58 6.58 31.16
CA ILE A 340 8.55 5.12 31.05
C ILE A 340 9.98 4.64 30.81
N PRO A 341 10.54 3.76 31.66
CA PRO A 341 11.93 3.36 31.55
C PRO A 341 12.16 2.46 30.34
N LEU A 342 13.21 2.78 29.58
CA LEU A 342 13.81 1.85 28.63
C LEU A 342 14.47 0.70 29.41
N SER A 343 14.11 -0.53 29.05
CA SER A 343 14.74 -1.75 29.55
C SER A 343 15.64 -2.35 28.48
N PRO A 344 16.86 -2.78 28.80
CA PRO A 344 17.65 -3.61 27.89
C PRO A 344 17.00 -4.99 27.76
N VAL A 345 17.21 -5.66 26.62
CA VAL A 345 17.17 -7.13 26.55
C VAL A 345 18.35 -7.69 27.33
N GLU A 346 18.10 -8.78 28.05
CA GLU A 346 19.05 -9.43 28.95
C GLU A 346 19.22 -10.88 28.48
N GLY A 347 20.42 -11.27 28.07
CA GLY A 347 20.76 -12.68 27.82
C GLY A 347 21.42 -12.99 26.48
N THR A 348 22.73 -13.28 26.55
CA THR A 348 23.49 -14.25 25.71
C THR A 348 23.53 -14.14 24.18
N THR A 349 22.75 -13.30 23.53
CA THR A 349 22.62 -13.26 22.05
C THR A 349 23.05 -11.92 21.44
N ALA A 350 22.78 -11.73 20.15
CA ALA A 350 22.97 -10.45 19.48
C ALA A 350 21.93 -9.38 19.86
N LEU A 351 20.96 -9.72 20.72
CA LEU A 351 19.99 -8.78 21.27
C LEU A 351 20.39 -8.24 22.65
N ASP A 352 21.43 -8.75 23.30
CA ASP A 352 21.83 -8.29 24.63
C ASP A 352 22.08 -6.77 24.67
N GLY A 353 21.50 -6.09 25.66
CA GLY A 353 21.50 -4.62 25.77
C GLY A 353 20.52 -3.88 24.85
N PHE A 354 19.79 -4.56 23.95
CA PHE A 354 18.91 -3.90 22.98
C PHE A 354 17.74 -3.16 23.66
N PRO A 355 17.50 -1.86 23.37
CA PRO A 355 16.53 -1.06 24.10
C PRO A 355 15.08 -1.34 23.69
N ARG A 356 14.22 -1.55 24.69
CA ARG A 356 12.77 -1.69 24.53
C ARG A 356 11.99 -1.00 25.66
N LEU A 357 10.70 -0.77 25.44
CA LEU A 357 9.76 -0.29 26.45
C LEU A 357 8.82 -1.43 26.83
N LYS A 358 9.00 -2.01 28.03
CA LYS A 358 8.14 -3.12 28.48
C LYS A 358 6.67 -2.69 28.50
N PRO A 359 5.72 -3.47 27.94
CA PRO A 359 4.30 -3.13 27.97
C PRO A 359 3.75 -3.03 29.40
N LEU A 360 4.32 -3.78 30.36
CA LEU A 360 3.94 -3.70 31.78
C LEU A 360 4.26 -2.33 32.40
N HIS A 361 5.41 -1.73 32.05
CA HIS A 361 5.77 -0.38 32.51
C HIS A 361 4.81 0.68 31.95
N PHE A 362 4.42 0.56 30.67
CA PHE A 362 3.36 1.39 30.10
C PHE A 362 2.03 1.21 30.84
N PHE A 363 1.63 -0.03 31.10
CA PHE A 363 0.34 -0.40 31.70
C PHE A 363 0.21 0.13 33.12
N GLN A 364 1.24 -0.07 33.96
CA GLN A 364 1.29 0.48 35.30
C GLN A 364 1.32 2.02 35.28
N HIS A 365 2.13 2.64 34.41
CA HIS A 365 2.16 4.10 34.27
C HIS A 365 0.79 4.68 33.88
N MET A 366 0.03 4.02 32.99
CA MET A 366 -1.33 4.42 32.64
C MET A 366 -2.32 4.28 33.80
N LEU A 367 -2.17 3.29 34.69
CA LEU A 367 -2.98 3.18 35.90
C LEU A 367 -2.65 4.31 36.90
N GLU A 368 -1.37 4.48 37.22
CA GLU A 368 -0.86 5.47 38.18
C GLU A 368 -1.22 6.91 37.80
N THR A 369 -1.21 7.23 36.50
CA THR A 369 -1.54 8.56 35.98
C THR A 369 -3.00 8.73 35.57
N GLY A 370 -3.85 7.71 35.73
CA GLY A 370 -5.27 7.76 35.37
C GLY A 370 -5.59 7.68 33.86
N HIS A 371 -4.57 7.45 33.02
CA HIS A 371 -4.71 7.31 31.56
C HIS A 371 -5.16 5.94 31.08
N LEU A 372 -5.50 5.00 31.98
CA LEU A 372 -6.02 3.67 31.62
C LEU A 372 -7.22 3.72 30.66
N ASN A 373 -7.99 4.81 30.65
CA ASN A 373 -9.09 5.01 29.70
C ASN A 373 -8.67 4.95 28.22
N LYS A 374 -7.38 5.15 27.89
CA LYS A 374 -6.85 4.97 26.53
C LYS A 374 -6.94 3.51 26.06
N LEU A 375 -6.71 2.55 26.97
CA LEU A 375 -6.86 1.12 26.67
C LEU A 375 -8.32 0.66 26.64
N LEU A 376 -9.25 1.45 27.18
CA LEU A 376 -10.65 1.09 27.42
C LEU A 376 -11.63 1.84 26.49
N GLY A 377 -11.19 2.28 25.31
CA GLY A 377 -12.05 3.00 24.35
C GLY A 377 -12.62 4.32 24.90
N GLY A 378 -11.88 4.99 25.78
CA GLY A 378 -12.30 6.21 26.48
C GLY A 378 -13.16 6.00 27.73
N LYS A 379 -13.61 4.77 28.04
CA LYS A 379 -14.38 4.48 29.27
C LYS A 379 -13.48 4.52 30.52
N SER A 380 -14.09 4.78 31.68
CA SER A 380 -13.41 4.65 32.98
C SER A 380 -13.35 3.18 33.41
N LEU A 381 -12.37 2.82 34.25
CA LEU A 381 -12.23 1.48 34.83
C LEU A 381 -13.53 0.96 35.47
N ALA A 382 -14.21 1.78 36.26
CA ALA A 382 -15.47 1.42 36.91
C ALA A 382 -16.64 1.21 35.92
N SER A 383 -16.51 1.65 34.67
CA SER A 383 -17.53 1.46 33.60
C SER A 383 -17.09 0.52 32.48
N SER A 384 -15.86 0.00 32.50
CA SER A 384 -15.36 -0.94 31.49
C SER A 384 -15.64 -2.40 31.81
N GLY A 385 -15.80 -2.78 33.09
CA GLY A 385 -16.00 -4.17 33.51
C GLY A 385 -17.05 -4.92 32.69
N PRO A 386 -18.31 -4.43 32.58
CA PRO A 386 -19.34 -5.05 31.75
C PRO A 386 -18.99 -5.10 30.26
N MET A 387 -18.28 -4.09 29.73
CA MET A 387 -17.83 -4.06 28.33
C MET A 387 -16.76 -5.14 28.05
N LEU A 388 -15.88 -5.41 29.02
CA LEU A 388 -14.88 -6.46 28.91
C LEU A 388 -15.55 -7.85 28.99
N THR A 389 -16.47 -8.05 29.93
CA THR A 389 -17.27 -9.29 30.00
C THR A 389 -18.08 -9.53 28.72
N GLU A 390 -18.73 -8.50 28.16
CA GLU A 390 -19.44 -8.55 26.87
C GLU A 390 -18.50 -8.92 25.71
N PHE A 391 -17.30 -8.31 25.68
CA PHE A 391 -16.28 -8.65 24.69
C PHE A 391 -15.87 -10.13 24.78
N TRP A 392 -15.48 -10.60 25.96
CA TRP A 392 -15.01 -11.98 26.13
C TRP A 392 -16.11 -13.02 25.91
N ARG A 393 -17.37 -12.68 26.22
CA ARG A 393 -18.55 -13.50 25.90
C ARG A 393 -18.68 -13.71 24.39
N ASN A 394 -18.65 -12.62 23.62
CA ASN A 394 -18.74 -12.68 22.16
C ASN A 394 -17.48 -13.31 21.53
N TYR A 395 -16.30 -13.09 22.11
CA TYR A 395 -15.05 -13.68 21.65
C TYR A 395 -15.05 -15.20 21.82
N LYS A 396 -15.62 -15.74 22.91
CA LYS A 396 -15.77 -17.19 23.12
C LYS A 396 -16.70 -17.85 22.10
N CYS A 397 -17.61 -17.09 21.49
CA CYS A 397 -18.47 -17.58 20.40
C CYS A 397 -17.72 -17.70 19.05
N SER A 398 -16.66 -16.91 18.82
CA SER A 398 -15.79 -17.05 17.65
C SER A 398 -14.61 -18.01 17.88
N TYR A 399 -14.06 -18.00 19.10
CA TYR A 399 -12.80 -18.65 19.48
C TYR A 399 -12.96 -19.42 20.80
N PRO A 400 -13.73 -20.53 20.80
CA PRO A 400 -14.07 -21.25 22.04
C PRO A 400 -12.87 -21.97 22.68
N ASP A 401 -11.79 -22.20 21.92
CA ASP A 401 -10.58 -22.94 22.28
C ASP A 401 -9.34 -22.05 22.53
N PHE A 402 -9.55 -20.77 22.85
CA PHE A 402 -8.51 -19.84 23.26
C PHE A 402 -8.13 -20.05 24.75
N GLU A 403 -6.83 -20.22 25.04
CA GLU A 403 -6.26 -20.64 26.34
C GLU A 403 -6.80 -19.87 27.55
N LEU A 404 -7.08 -18.57 27.39
CA LEU A 404 -7.66 -17.72 28.44
C LEU A 404 -8.84 -18.38 29.18
N TYR A 405 -9.70 -19.10 28.45
CA TYR A 405 -10.93 -19.66 29.02
C TYR A 405 -10.70 -20.83 29.98
N GLU A 406 -9.53 -21.46 29.97
CA GLU A 406 -9.15 -22.50 30.93
C GLU A 406 -8.84 -21.92 32.32
N HIS A 407 -8.64 -20.61 32.41
CA HIS A 407 -8.22 -19.90 33.64
C HIS A 407 -9.36 -19.13 34.34
N VAL A 408 -10.57 -19.14 33.75
CA VAL A 408 -11.73 -18.35 34.22
C VAL A 408 -12.58 -19.11 35.26
N ASP A 409 -12.51 -20.44 35.31
CA ASP A 409 -13.40 -21.32 36.08
C ASP A 409 -13.10 -21.35 37.60
N GLY A 410 -12.95 -20.18 38.23
CA GLY A 410 -12.85 -20.00 39.69
C GLY A 410 -11.56 -20.51 40.35
N LYS A 411 -10.66 -21.14 39.60
CA LYS A 411 -9.34 -21.59 40.06
C LYS A 411 -8.37 -20.40 40.17
N ALA A 412 -7.47 -20.43 41.15
CA ALA A 412 -6.35 -19.48 41.23
C ALA A 412 -5.46 -19.58 39.99
N TYR A 413 -4.87 -18.46 39.56
CA TYR A 413 -3.94 -18.41 38.43
C TYR A 413 -2.57 -17.94 38.91
N GLY A 414 -1.60 -18.87 38.93
CA GLY A 414 -0.38 -18.73 39.70
C GLY A 414 -0.69 -18.47 41.18
N ASP A 415 0.11 -17.62 41.83
CA ASP A 415 -0.13 -17.14 43.20
C ASP A 415 -1.25 -16.07 43.29
N GLY A 416 -1.99 -15.85 42.21
CA GLY A 416 -2.98 -14.78 42.07
C GLY A 416 -4.45 -15.25 42.20
N PRO A 417 -5.39 -14.31 42.38
CA PRO A 417 -6.81 -14.62 42.31
C PRO A 417 -7.21 -15.15 40.91
N PRO A 418 -8.38 -15.81 40.79
CA PRO A 418 -8.92 -16.29 39.52
C PRO A 418 -9.02 -15.20 38.45
N VAL A 419 -9.04 -15.60 37.17
CA VAL A 419 -9.02 -14.65 36.05
C VAL A 419 -10.39 -14.01 35.83
N GLU A 420 -10.61 -12.86 36.47
CA GLU A 420 -11.76 -11.99 36.24
C GLU A 420 -11.77 -11.43 34.80
N LEU A 421 -12.66 -11.92 33.93
CA LEU A 421 -12.83 -11.40 32.56
C LEU A 421 -13.18 -9.89 32.52
N SER A 422 -13.81 -9.37 33.57
CA SER A 422 -14.07 -7.93 33.79
C SER A 422 -12.80 -7.10 34.04
N CYS A 423 -11.65 -7.74 34.23
CA CYS A 423 -10.33 -7.13 34.42
C CYS A 423 -9.32 -7.49 33.32
N CYS A 424 -9.72 -8.31 32.34
CA CYS A 424 -8.91 -8.69 31.19
C CYS A 424 -9.09 -7.70 30.03
N ILE A 425 -8.06 -6.93 29.71
CA ILE A 425 -8.06 -5.96 28.60
C ILE A 425 -7.45 -6.62 27.35
N PRO A 426 -8.23 -6.91 26.30
CA PRO A 426 -7.70 -7.48 25.06
C PRO A 426 -6.85 -6.47 24.29
N ILE A 427 -5.72 -6.94 23.77
CA ILE A 427 -4.76 -6.19 22.97
C ILE A 427 -4.26 -7.01 21.76
N TYR A 428 -3.69 -6.32 20.78
CA TYR A 428 -2.97 -6.92 19.65
C TYR A 428 -1.51 -6.50 19.68
N ALA A 429 -0.62 -7.42 19.34
CA ALA A 429 0.70 -7.07 18.81
C ALA A 429 0.53 -6.53 17.39
N HIS A 430 1.35 -5.57 16.99
CA HIS A 430 1.37 -4.99 15.65
C HIS A 430 2.80 -4.70 15.24
N ILE A 431 3.19 -5.19 14.07
CA ILE A 431 4.53 -4.97 13.54
C ILE A 431 4.38 -4.38 12.13
N ASP A 432 5.22 -3.41 11.77
CA ASP A 432 5.09 -2.64 10.52
C ASP A 432 6.45 -2.12 9.99
N GLY A 433 6.53 -1.89 8.68
CA GLY A 433 7.73 -1.46 7.96
C GLY A 433 7.93 0.06 7.97
N GLY A 434 8.70 0.55 8.94
CA GLY A 434 9.14 1.93 9.02
C GLY A 434 10.23 2.29 7.99
N ARG A 435 10.26 3.56 7.57
CA ARG A 435 11.34 4.15 6.77
C ARG A 435 12.00 5.28 7.56
N GLY A 436 13.24 5.07 7.95
CA GLY A 436 14.05 6.02 8.71
C GLY A 436 14.92 6.90 7.82
N TYR A 437 15.91 7.52 8.45
CA TYR A 437 16.88 8.41 7.78
C TYR A 437 17.49 7.77 6.53
N LYS A 438 17.64 8.56 5.45
CA LYS A 438 18.09 8.10 4.12
C LYS A 438 17.29 6.93 3.54
N ARG A 439 16.00 6.80 3.92
CA ARG A 439 15.11 5.68 3.54
C ARG A 439 15.59 4.31 4.04
N SER A 440 16.45 4.27 5.05
CA SER A 440 16.83 3.01 5.71
C SER A 440 15.61 2.36 6.34
N GLU A 441 15.36 1.09 6.03
CA GLU A 441 14.20 0.39 6.56
C GLU A 441 14.43 -0.04 8.01
N PHE A 442 13.38 0.05 8.83
CA PHE A 442 13.36 -0.48 10.18
C PHE A 442 11.99 -1.09 10.48
N MET A 443 11.95 -2.10 11.34
CA MET A 443 10.72 -2.76 11.75
C MET A 443 10.24 -2.11 13.05
N VAL A 444 9.00 -1.63 13.10
CA VAL A 444 8.42 -1.03 14.31
C VAL A 444 7.56 -2.06 15.01
N PHE A 445 7.86 -2.34 16.27
CA PHE A 445 7.07 -3.21 17.11
C PHE A 445 6.20 -2.34 18.03
N ASN A 446 4.89 -2.47 17.92
CA ASN A 446 3.90 -1.70 18.70
C ASN A 446 2.80 -2.64 19.19
N TRP A 447 2.20 -2.36 20.36
CA TRP A 447 0.94 -3.01 20.74
C TRP A 447 -0.22 -2.02 20.69
N SER A 448 -1.43 -2.52 20.52
CA SER A 448 -2.66 -1.72 20.41
C SER A 448 -3.80 -2.33 21.20
N THR A 449 -4.70 -1.51 21.75
CA THR A 449 -5.96 -2.02 22.31
C THR A 449 -6.94 -2.39 21.19
N VAL A 450 -7.82 -3.35 21.46
CA VAL A 450 -8.98 -3.64 20.59
C VAL A 450 -9.91 -2.43 20.49
N PHE A 451 -10.06 -1.67 21.58
CA PHE A 451 -11.07 -0.62 21.72
C PHE A 451 -10.58 0.75 21.27
N GLY A 452 -11.51 1.60 20.82
CA GLY A 452 -11.22 2.98 20.44
C GLY A 452 -12.46 3.84 20.32
N HIS A 453 -12.52 4.64 19.24
CA HIS A 453 -13.54 5.68 19.05
C HIS A 453 -14.35 5.54 17.74
N GLY A 454 -14.18 4.42 17.01
CA GLY A 454 -14.91 4.11 15.78
C GLY A 454 -14.10 4.35 14.49
N THR A 455 -14.79 4.45 13.36
CA THR A 455 -14.23 4.34 11.99
C THR A 455 -14.16 5.64 11.18
N GLY A 456 -14.74 6.75 11.66
CA GLY A 456 -14.46 8.08 11.11
C GLY A 456 -15.48 8.76 10.20
N LYS A 457 -16.66 8.19 9.94
CA LYS A 457 -17.76 8.93 9.27
C LYS A 457 -18.83 9.43 10.25
N ALA A 458 -19.35 8.57 11.14
CA ALA A 458 -20.45 8.91 12.06
C ALA A 458 -20.13 9.90 13.20
N ASN A 459 -18.88 10.39 13.28
CA ASN A 459 -18.31 11.16 14.41
C ASN A 459 -17.51 12.42 13.98
N ARG A 460 -17.46 12.80 12.68
CA ARG A 460 -16.31 13.56 12.13
C ARG A 460 -16.64 14.77 11.24
N LYS A 461 -17.60 15.63 11.64
CA LYS A 461 -17.89 16.90 10.91
C LYS A 461 -17.81 18.18 11.74
N ASP A 462 -17.49 18.11 13.03
CA ASP A 462 -17.34 19.30 13.88
C ASP A 462 -16.36 19.01 15.03
N PRO A 463 -15.27 19.80 15.22
CA PRO A 463 -14.34 19.65 16.35
C PRO A 463 -14.95 19.96 17.72
N SER A 464 -16.06 20.71 17.77
CA SER A 464 -16.79 21.06 18.99
C SER A 464 -17.80 19.99 19.42
N VAL A 465 -18.29 19.17 18.47
CA VAL A 465 -19.16 18.02 18.77
C VAL A 465 -18.33 16.97 19.52
N PRO A 466 -18.71 16.59 20.76
CA PRO A 466 -18.02 15.54 21.47
C PRO A 466 -18.14 14.21 20.71
N ILE A 467 -17.00 13.54 20.47
CA ILE A 467 -16.94 12.11 20.11
C ILE A 467 -18.00 11.38 20.93
N LYS A 468 -18.93 10.66 20.29
CA LYS A 468 -20.17 10.16 20.90
C LYS A 468 -19.92 9.33 22.18
N ARG A 469 -19.80 9.99 23.33
CA ARG A 469 -19.49 9.40 24.66
C ARG A 469 -20.56 8.42 25.15
N LYS A 470 -21.69 8.35 24.43
CA LYS A 470 -22.83 7.44 24.67
C LYS A 470 -22.93 6.31 23.62
N ALA A 471 -21.85 5.99 22.90
CA ALA A 471 -21.76 4.72 22.19
C ALA A 471 -21.95 3.56 23.20
N LYS A 472 -23.10 2.88 23.12
CA LYS A 472 -23.42 1.73 23.99
C LYS A 472 -22.46 0.58 23.69
N ASN A 473 -22.28 0.29 22.41
CA ASN A 473 -21.48 -0.81 21.89
C ASN A 473 -19.97 -0.48 21.94
N PRO A 474 -19.09 -1.50 22.08
CA PRO A 474 -17.65 -1.32 21.94
C PRO A 474 -17.27 -0.80 20.55
N GLN A 475 -16.35 0.17 20.52
CA GLN A 475 -15.87 0.83 19.30
C GLN A 475 -14.45 0.40 18.96
N VAL A 476 -14.07 0.45 17.68
CA VAL A 476 -12.74 0.02 17.18
C VAL A 476 -11.65 1.10 17.31
N GLY A 477 -10.39 0.65 17.44
CA GLY A 477 -9.15 1.42 17.64
C GLY A 477 -8.68 2.38 16.52
N LEU A 478 -9.58 2.86 15.66
CA LEU A 478 -9.20 3.46 14.36
C LEU A 478 -9.34 4.99 14.29
N LEU A 479 -10.09 5.58 15.23
CA LEU A 479 -10.24 7.02 15.38
C LEU A 479 -9.39 7.54 16.54
N GLY A 480 -8.60 8.56 16.24
CA GLY A 480 -7.73 9.26 17.18
C GLY A 480 -6.35 9.52 16.56
N HIS A 481 -5.44 10.09 17.35
CA HIS A 481 -4.02 10.10 17.02
C HIS A 481 -3.43 8.72 17.33
N SER A 482 -2.47 8.27 16.53
CA SER A 482 -1.67 7.05 16.77
C SER A 482 -1.18 6.89 18.21
N PHE A 483 -0.70 7.96 18.86
CA PHE A 483 -0.26 7.98 20.26
C PHE A 483 -1.35 7.59 21.31
N LEU A 484 -2.61 7.46 20.88
CA LEU A 484 -3.73 7.04 21.74
C LEU A 484 -4.18 5.59 21.47
N THR A 485 -3.65 4.94 20.42
CA THR A 485 -4.11 3.63 19.94
C THR A 485 -2.97 2.63 19.72
N HIS A 486 -1.74 3.10 19.52
CA HIS A 486 -0.53 2.30 19.30
C HIS A 486 0.56 2.73 20.29
N PHE A 487 1.14 1.76 21.00
CA PHE A 487 2.14 1.96 22.03
C PHE A 487 3.44 1.27 21.60
N LEU A 488 4.51 2.06 21.47
CA LEU A 488 5.81 1.60 20.98
C LEU A 488 6.43 0.60 21.97
N TYR A 489 6.86 -0.55 21.47
CA TYR A 489 7.69 -1.51 22.20
C TYR A 489 9.17 -1.33 21.83
N CYS A 490 9.53 -1.45 20.55
CA CYS A 490 10.88 -1.22 20.06
C CYS A 490 10.93 -0.90 18.55
N ALA A 491 12.11 -0.54 18.04
CA ALA A 491 12.35 -0.26 16.62
C ALA A 491 13.66 -0.95 16.16
N MET A 492 13.56 -1.91 15.24
CA MET A 492 14.63 -2.84 14.88
C MET A 492 15.19 -2.57 13.47
N PRO A 493 16.49 -2.26 13.29
CA PRO A 493 17.03 -1.90 11.98
C PRO A 493 17.03 -3.07 10.98
N ALA A 494 16.97 -2.76 9.68
CA ALA A 494 17.03 -3.76 8.60
C ALA A 494 18.24 -4.70 8.65
N SER A 495 19.39 -4.24 9.15
CA SER A 495 20.60 -5.06 9.31
C SER A 495 20.38 -6.29 10.19
N MET A 496 19.48 -6.22 11.16
CA MET A 496 19.10 -7.35 12.01
C MET A 496 17.99 -8.14 11.33
N HIS A 497 16.82 -7.53 11.09
CA HIS A 497 15.63 -8.30 10.66
C HIS A 497 15.65 -8.84 9.22
N LYS A 498 16.46 -8.28 8.30
CA LYS A 498 16.54 -8.77 6.90
C LYS A 498 17.64 -9.80 6.65
N HIS A 499 18.62 -9.91 7.55
CA HIS A 499 19.82 -10.72 7.33
C HIS A 499 20.04 -11.78 8.41
N ARG A 500 19.30 -11.70 9.52
CA ARG A 500 19.42 -12.59 10.66
C ARG A 500 18.02 -12.93 11.17
N GLU A 501 17.39 -13.94 10.55
CA GLU A 501 16.06 -14.41 10.95
C GLU A 501 16.03 -14.86 12.42
N SER A 502 17.16 -15.41 12.91
CA SER A 502 17.40 -15.69 14.34
C SER A 502 17.04 -14.52 15.23
N ASP A 503 17.66 -13.36 14.98
CA ASP A 503 17.54 -12.15 15.80
C ASP A 503 16.10 -11.61 15.75
N PHE A 504 15.43 -11.72 14.60
CA PHE A 504 14.04 -11.31 14.44
C PHE A 504 13.08 -12.24 15.20
N GLN A 505 13.27 -13.55 15.09
CA GLN A 505 12.44 -14.56 15.74
C GLN A 505 12.65 -14.58 17.26
N GLU A 506 13.85 -14.28 17.72
CA GLU A 506 14.16 -14.07 19.14
C GLU A 506 13.52 -12.77 19.66
N MET A 507 13.59 -11.66 18.91
CA MET A 507 12.90 -10.41 19.28
C MET A 507 11.37 -10.60 19.36
N LEU A 508 10.79 -11.40 18.45
CA LEU A 508 9.39 -11.82 18.50
C LEU A 508 9.09 -12.63 19.78
N GLN A 509 9.95 -13.57 20.16
CA GLN A 509 9.79 -14.36 21.39
C GLN A 509 9.86 -13.49 22.65
N ILE A 510 10.88 -12.64 22.78
CA ILE A 510 11.01 -11.70 23.92
C ILE A 510 9.79 -10.76 23.99
N TYR A 511 9.28 -10.31 22.84
CA TYR A 511 8.09 -9.46 22.78
C TYR A 511 6.82 -10.18 23.24
N ALA A 512 6.63 -11.44 22.87
CA ALA A 512 5.53 -12.24 23.38
C ALA A 512 5.69 -12.54 24.89
N MET A 513 6.91 -12.76 25.39
CA MET A 513 7.17 -12.94 26.83
C MET A 513 6.85 -11.66 27.63
N ASP A 514 7.28 -10.49 27.17
CA ASP A 514 6.96 -9.19 27.77
C ASP A 514 5.45 -8.87 27.74
N LEU A 515 4.70 -9.43 26.78
CA LEU A 515 3.23 -9.34 26.71
C LEU A 515 2.53 -10.41 27.59
N ARG A 516 3.13 -11.61 27.74
CA ARG A 516 2.65 -12.67 28.66
C ARG A 516 2.82 -12.26 30.12
N ASP A 517 3.90 -11.56 30.47
CA ASP A 517 4.09 -10.92 31.79
C ASP A 517 2.95 -9.94 32.13
N CYS A 518 2.44 -9.21 31.12
CA CYS A 518 1.27 -8.34 31.29
C CYS A 518 -0.05 -9.09 31.52
N PHE A 519 -0.10 -10.37 31.16
CA PHE A 519 -1.20 -11.27 31.54
C PHE A 519 -0.95 -11.86 32.93
N ASP A 520 0.22 -12.46 33.17
CA ASP A 520 0.54 -13.25 34.36
C ASP A 520 0.72 -12.40 35.62
N THR A 521 1.63 -11.42 35.56
CA THR A 521 1.88 -10.46 36.63
C THR A 521 0.75 -9.44 36.69
N GLY A 522 0.42 -8.82 35.54
CA GLY A 522 -0.60 -7.77 35.46
C GLY A 522 -0.33 -6.58 36.39
N VAL A 523 -1.37 -5.79 36.70
CA VAL A 523 -1.26 -4.66 37.64
C VAL A 523 -2.40 -4.73 38.67
N GLN A 524 -2.05 -4.65 39.95
CA GLN A 524 -3.02 -4.76 41.04
C GLN A 524 -3.80 -3.46 41.29
N LEU A 525 -5.11 -3.59 41.53
CA LEU A 525 -6.00 -2.50 41.89
C LEU A 525 -6.16 -2.37 43.41
N LYS A 526 -6.59 -1.19 43.87
CA LYS A 526 -6.83 -0.89 45.30
C LYS A 526 -7.87 -1.78 45.98
N ASN A 527 -8.71 -2.50 45.21
CA ASN A 527 -9.70 -3.45 45.72
C ASN A 527 -9.20 -4.91 45.73
N GLY A 528 -7.93 -5.16 45.39
CA GLY A 528 -7.33 -6.50 45.34
C GLY A 528 -7.36 -7.17 43.96
N SER A 529 -8.37 -6.87 43.11
CA SER A 529 -8.46 -7.37 41.73
C SER A 529 -7.20 -7.03 40.92
N ARG A 530 -6.86 -7.89 39.95
CA ARG A 530 -5.67 -7.74 39.10
C ARG A 530 -6.10 -7.46 37.66
N LEU A 531 -5.75 -6.29 37.13
CA LEU A 531 -5.89 -6.00 35.70
C LEU A 531 -4.83 -6.77 34.93
N ARG A 532 -5.22 -7.37 33.81
CA ARG A 532 -4.35 -8.18 32.94
C ARG A 532 -4.50 -7.66 31.50
N LEU A 533 -3.41 -7.51 30.76
CA LEU A 533 -3.48 -7.38 29.30
C LEU A 533 -3.54 -8.78 28.70
N VAL A 534 -4.37 -8.98 27.68
CA VAL A 534 -4.53 -10.27 27.01
C VAL A 534 -4.17 -10.11 25.54
N LEU A 535 -3.04 -10.66 25.13
CA LEU A 535 -2.63 -10.70 23.74
C LEU A 535 -3.53 -11.67 22.96
N LEU A 536 -4.32 -11.13 22.02
CA LEU A 536 -5.11 -11.95 21.10
C LEU A 536 -4.26 -12.53 19.96
N GLY A 537 -3.25 -11.78 19.51
CA GLY A 537 -2.47 -12.14 18.32
C GLY A 537 -1.74 -10.98 17.67
N LEU A 538 -1.07 -11.30 16.57
CA LEU A 538 -0.23 -10.41 15.77
C LEU A 538 -0.98 -9.86 14.54
N LYS A 539 -0.93 -8.54 14.37
CA LYS A 539 -1.29 -7.81 13.14
C LYS A 539 -0.04 -7.37 12.38
N GLY A 540 -0.19 -7.22 11.06
CA GLY A 540 0.79 -6.69 10.13
C GLY A 540 0.38 -7.01 8.69
N ASP A 541 1.18 -6.66 7.69
CA ASP A 541 0.94 -7.13 6.32
C ASP A 541 1.20 -8.65 6.18
N LEU A 542 0.68 -9.28 5.11
CA LEU A 542 0.76 -10.74 4.91
C LEU A 542 2.21 -11.26 4.69
N LYS A 543 3.11 -10.44 4.14
CA LYS A 543 4.52 -10.80 3.92
C LYS A 543 5.31 -10.75 5.23
N LEU A 544 5.00 -9.79 6.08
CA LEU A 544 5.51 -9.68 7.44
C LEU A 544 4.99 -10.83 8.31
N GLN A 545 3.70 -11.16 8.23
CA GLN A 545 3.13 -12.33 8.91
C GLN A 545 3.76 -13.64 8.42
N ALA A 546 4.00 -13.80 7.11
CA ALA A 546 4.72 -14.95 6.57
C ALA A 546 6.15 -15.09 7.11
N THR A 547 6.83 -13.96 7.33
CA THR A 547 8.18 -13.96 7.92
C THR A 547 8.14 -14.23 9.43
N ALA A 548 7.19 -13.63 10.16
CA ALA A 548 7.04 -13.75 11.61
C ALA A 548 6.52 -15.13 12.03
N GLY A 549 5.58 -15.72 11.29
CA GLY A 549 5.02 -17.05 11.50
C GLY A 549 5.67 -18.17 10.70
N ARG A 550 6.75 -17.89 9.94
CA ARG A 550 7.50 -18.87 9.14
C ARG A 550 6.62 -19.64 8.13
N PHE A 551 5.72 -18.93 7.46
CA PHE A 551 4.70 -19.56 6.63
C PHE A 551 5.31 -20.23 5.38
N THR A 552 5.07 -21.53 5.25
CA THR A 552 5.37 -22.34 4.05
C THR A 552 4.32 -22.16 2.95
N ALA A 553 3.15 -21.60 3.29
CA ALA A 553 2.07 -21.27 2.36
C ALA A 553 1.60 -19.81 2.56
N TRP A 554 1.79 -18.95 1.54
CA TRP A 554 1.33 -17.56 1.49
C TRP A 554 1.32 -17.06 0.03
N TYR A 555 0.86 -15.85 -0.25
CA TYR A 555 0.53 -15.44 -1.64
C TYR A 555 1.67 -15.64 -2.66
N SER A 556 2.95 -15.52 -2.26
CA SER A 556 4.08 -15.73 -3.17
C SER A 556 4.42 -17.21 -3.47
N THR A 557 3.85 -18.17 -2.74
CA THR A 557 3.98 -19.62 -3.00
C THR A 557 2.88 -20.16 -3.92
N ALA A 558 1.99 -19.29 -4.43
CA ALA A 558 1.02 -19.61 -5.46
C ALA A 558 1.68 -20.21 -6.72
N ARG A 559 1.00 -21.19 -7.34
CA ARG A 559 1.42 -21.75 -8.65
C ARG A 559 1.35 -20.67 -9.73
N LYS A 560 2.49 -20.39 -10.38
CA LYS A 560 2.59 -19.48 -11.55
C LYS A 560 2.31 -20.15 -12.91
N LYS A 561 1.95 -21.43 -12.90
CA LYS A 561 1.62 -22.24 -14.08
C LYS A 561 0.58 -23.29 -13.67
N ALA A 562 -0.23 -23.74 -14.62
CA ALA A 562 -1.19 -24.83 -14.42
C ALA A 562 -0.51 -26.09 -13.85
N TYR A 563 -1.27 -26.85 -13.06
CA TYR A 563 -0.85 -28.17 -12.63
C TYR A 563 -0.85 -29.14 -13.82
N ASN A 564 0.18 -29.98 -13.91
CA ASN A 564 0.35 -30.99 -14.94
C ASN A 564 0.77 -32.29 -14.24
N PRO A 565 -0.11 -33.30 -14.10
CA PRO A 565 0.22 -34.55 -13.40
C PRO A 565 1.33 -35.34 -14.11
N ASN A 566 1.55 -35.11 -15.41
CA ASN A 566 2.57 -35.78 -16.23
C ASN A 566 3.92 -35.03 -16.21
N ALA A 567 4.11 -34.03 -15.34
CA ALA A 567 5.36 -33.29 -15.26
C ALA A 567 6.50 -34.15 -14.68
N ARG A 568 7.59 -34.32 -15.45
CA ARG A 568 8.82 -35.05 -15.05
C ARG A 568 9.55 -34.48 -13.80
N LYS A 569 9.06 -33.39 -13.20
CA LYS A 569 9.58 -32.79 -11.98
C LYS A 569 8.40 -32.48 -11.05
N PRO A 570 8.49 -32.77 -9.74
CA PRO A 570 7.48 -32.36 -8.78
C PRO A 570 7.18 -30.86 -8.88
N GLN A 571 5.91 -30.51 -9.11
CA GLN A 571 5.46 -29.13 -9.04
C GLN A 571 5.22 -28.74 -7.57
N ALA A 572 5.34 -27.44 -7.27
CA ALA A 572 4.96 -26.94 -5.96
C ALA A 572 3.46 -27.16 -5.71
N SER A 573 3.09 -27.44 -4.45
CA SER A 573 1.69 -27.65 -4.04
C SER A 573 0.78 -26.47 -4.37
N GLY A 574 1.32 -25.27 -4.56
CA GLY A 574 0.60 -24.08 -5.00
C GLY A 574 -0.19 -23.37 -3.91
N ARG A 575 -0.24 -23.94 -2.69
CA ARG A 575 -0.89 -23.36 -1.52
C ARG A 575 -0.44 -21.92 -1.33
N CYS A 576 -1.38 -21.00 -1.33
CA CYS A 576 -1.17 -19.56 -1.29
C CYS A 576 -1.73 -18.90 -0.02
N CYS A 577 -2.36 -19.69 0.86
CA CYS A 577 -2.96 -19.23 2.12
C CYS A 577 -2.39 -20.03 3.31
N PRO A 578 -2.03 -19.38 4.43
CA PRO A 578 -1.65 -20.08 5.65
C PRO A 578 -2.86 -20.58 6.47
N TRP A 579 -4.04 -20.00 6.25
CA TRP A 579 -5.25 -20.31 7.03
C TRP A 579 -6.13 -21.42 6.44
N CYS A 580 -5.90 -21.87 5.20
CA CYS A 580 -6.70 -22.90 4.51
C CYS A 580 -5.92 -23.50 3.32
N PRO A 581 -6.32 -24.66 2.77
CA PRO A 581 -5.63 -25.29 1.63
C PRO A 581 -5.76 -24.55 0.27
N ALA A 582 -6.26 -23.31 0.24
CA ALA A 582 -6.41 -22.55 -1.00
C ALA A 582 -5.09 -22.47 -1.79
N GLY A 583 -5.16 -22.86 -3.06
CA GLY A 583 -4.03 -22.98 -3.99
C GLY A 583 -3.47 -24.40 -4.15
N ASP A 584 -3.94 -25.39 -3.36
CA ASP A 584 -3.62 -26.80 -3.59
C ASP A 584 -4.11 -27.30 -4.97
N THR A 585 -3.73 -28.50 -5.41
CA THR A 585 -4.28 -29.10 -6.64
C THR A 585 -5.75 -29.48 -6.47
N GLN A 586 -6.15 -29.89 -5.26
CA GLN A 586 -7.52 -30.27 -4.90
C GLN A 586 -8.37 -29.10 -4.38
N ALA A 587 -7.74 -27.95 -4.11
CA ALA A 587 -8.38 -26.77 -3.52
C ALA A 587 -7.96 -25.47 -4.22
N PRO A 588 -8.35 -25.26 -5.50
CA PRO A 588 -7.99 -24.07 -6.25
C PRO A 588 -8.53 -22.80 -5.56
N PHE A 589 -7.69 -21.77 -5.41
CA PHE A 589 -8.11 -20.52 -4.74
C PHE A 589 -9.09 -19.67 -5.58
N GLU A 590 -9.22 -19.98 -6.87
CA GLU A 590 -10.01 -19.25 -7.88
C GLU A 590 -11.43 -19.84 -8.07
N GLU A 591 -11.89 -20.66 -7.12
CA GLU A 591 -13.19 -21.33 -7.15
C GLU A 591 -14.35 -20.38 -6.76
N PHE A 592 -14.53 -19.31 -7.54
CA PHE A 592 -15.51 -18.24 -7.26
C PHE A 592 -16.96 -18.60 -7.64
N HIS A 593 -17.20 -19.75 -8.28
CA HIS A 593 -18.50 -20.17 -8.78
C HIS A 593 -19.32 -21.03 -7.79
N SER A 594 -18.80 -21.25 -6.58
CA SER A 594 -19.39 -22.09 -5.54
C SER A 594 -19.53 -21.31 -4.22
N GLU A 595 -20.67 -21.45 -3.53
CA GLU A 595 -20.79 -20.97 -2.15
C GLU A 595 -19.98 -21.82 -1.16
N ASN A 596 -19.65 -23.05 -1.55
CA ASN A 596 -18.92 -24.03 -0.75
C ASN A 596 -17.69 -24.53 -1.50
N PRO A 597 -16.71 -23.65 -1.79
CA PRO A 597 -15.54 -24.03 -2.55
C PRO A 597 -14.67 -25.01 -1.80
N ALA A 598 -13.91 -25.84 -2.52
CA ALA A 598 -13.11 -26.94 -1.97
C ALA A 598 -12.18 -26.47 -0.84
N TRP A 599 -11.54 -25.30 -0.96
CA TRP A 599 -10.68 -24.76 0.10
C TRP A 599 -11.41 -24.42 1.41
N LYS A 600 -12.71 -24.07 1.34
CA LYS A 600 -13.58 -23.80 2.51
C LYS A 600 -14.03 -25.11 3.14
N VAL A 601 -14.45 -26.07 2.31
CA VAL A 601 -14.90 -27.40 2.75
C VAL A 601 -13.75 -28.19 3.38
N MET A 602 -12.59 -28.23 2.73
CA MET A 602 -11.40 -28.92 3.24
C MET A 602 -10.88 -28.29 4.55
N LYS A 603 -10.92 -26.95 4.74
CA LYS A 603 -10.59 -26.34 6.06
C LYS A 603 -11.49 -26.86 7.18
N GLN A 604 -12.76 -27.17 6.90
CA GLN A 604 -13.70 -27.66 7.91
C GLN A 604 -13.53 -29.16 8.20
N GLN A 605 -13.01 -29.93 7.25
CA GLN A 605 -12.88 -31.39 7.33
C GLN A 605 -11.49 -31.87 7.76
N LEU A 606 -10.42 -31.11 7.43
CA LEU A 606 -9.04 -31.51 7.68
C LEU A 606 -8.42 -30.71 8.84
N GLN A 607 -7.96 -31.42 9.87
CA GLN A 607 -6.91 -30.91 10.75
C GLN A 607 -5.57 -30.97 10.00
N GLU A 608 -5.34 -30.00 9.14
CA GLU A 608 -4.07 -29.87 8.44
C GLU A 608 -2.93 -29.54 9.42
N PRO A 609 -1.69 -30.01 9.18
CA PRO A 609 -0.55 -29.55 9.96
C PRO A 609 -0.40 -28.03 9.82
N PRO A 610 0.06 -27.30 10.86
CA PRO A 610 0.27 -25.86 10.77
C PRO A 610 1.16 -25.48 9.58
N PRO A 611 0.98 -24.29 8.99
CA PRO A 611 1.65 -23.85 7.76
C PRO A 611 3.11 -23.45 8.00
N TRP A 612 3.83 -24.13 8.89
CA TRP A 612 5.22 -23.84 9.25
C TRP A 612 5.95 -25.11 9.73
N SER A 613 7.23 -25.26 9.39
CA SER A 613 8.05 -26.38 9.90
C SER A 613 8.50 -26.18 11.36
N ALA A 614 8.49 -24.93 11.82
CA ALA A 614 8.75 -24.54 13.20
C ALA A 614 7.95 -23.24 13.49
N PRO A 615 7.31 -23.10 14.65
CA PRO A 615 6.48 -21.94 14.96
C PRO A 615 7.27 -20.63 14.93
N GLY A 616 6.55 -19.53 14.67
CA GLY A 616 7.06 -18.18 14.90
C GLY A 616 7.25 -17.91 16.40
N GLY A 617 8.29 -17.15 16.75
CA GLY A 617 8.72 -16.93 18.13
C GLY A 617 7.65 -16.36 19.06
N MET A 618 6.65 -15.64 18.53
CA MET A 618 5.54 -15.15 19.34
C MET A 618 4.59 -16.24 19.85
N LEU A 619 4.45 -17.37 19.16
CA LEU A 619 3.42 -18.36 19.49
C LEU A 619 3.66 -19.01 20.85
N GLY A 620 4.88 -19.47 21.13
CA GLY A 620 5.22 -20.25 22.32
C GLY A 620 4.94 -19.54 23.66
N PRO A 621 5.28 -18.25 23.83
CA PRO A 621 4.96 -17.51 25.06
C PRO A 621 3.52 -16.98 25.14
N SER A 622 2.81 -16.89 24.01
CA SER A 622 1.47 -16.31 23.95
C SER A 622 0.39 -17.24 24.52
N LEU A 623 -0.81 -16.71 24.74
CA LEU A 623 -2.00 -17.54 24.95
C LEU A 623 -2.37 -18.24 23.63
N GLY A 624 -2.50 -19.57 23.67
CA GLY A 624 -2.72 -20.41 22.49
C GLY A 624 -4.16 -20.48 21.98
N TYR A 625 -4.29 -20.99 20.76
CA TYR A 625 -5.54 -21.47 20.14
C TYR A 625 -5.39 -22.97 19.94
N ALA A 626 -6.11 -23.78 20.71
CA ALA A 626 -5.80 -25.21 20.82
C ALA A 626 -6.10 -26.03 19.56
N LYS A 627 -7.01 -25.57 18.68
CA LYS A 627 -7.37 -26.28 17.44
C LYS A 627 -6.68 -25.76 16.19
N ASP A 628 -6.43 -24.44 16.13
CA ASP A 628 -5.92 -23.76 14.94
C ASP A 628 -5.00 -22.58 15.35
N PRO A 629 -3.72 -22.86 15.64
CA PRO A 629 -2.73 -21.84 16.01
C PRO A 629 -2.53 -20.74 14.95
N THR A 630 -3.01 -20.91 13.71
CA THR A 630 -2.89 -19.87 12.67
C THR A 630 -3.75 -18.64 12.97
N GLN A 631 -4.76 -18.78 13.84
CA GLN A 631 -5.65 -17.71 14.29
C GLN A 631 -4.96 -16.63 15.12
N PHE A 632 -3.77 -16.91 15.65
CA PHE A 632 -2.90 -15.91 16.26
C PHE A 632 -2.42 -14.85 15.25
N TYR A 633 -2.37 -15.18 13.96
CA TYR A 633 -1.97 -14.27 12.90
C TYR A 633 -3.22 -13.68 12.24
N PHE A 634 -3.47 -12.40 12.47
CA PHE A 634 -4.68 -11.72 12.00
C PHE A 634 -4.45 -11.03 10.66
N PRO A 635 -5.02 -11.50 9.53
CA PRO A 635 -4.84 -10.85 8.24
C PRO A 635 -5.37 -9.41 8.25
N ASP A 636 -4.59 -8.47 7.70
CA ASP A 636 -5.11 -7.14 7.37
C ASP A 636 -5.92 -7.21 6.07
N LEU A 637 -7.23 -7.45 6.22
CA LEU A 637 -8.21 -7.47 5.13
C LEU A 637 -8.15 -6.20 4.27
N PHE A 638 -7.82 -5.05 4.86
CA PHE A 638 -7.77 -3.78 4.12
C PHE A 638 -6.47 -3.67 3.33
N HIS A 639 -5.34 -4.16 3.82
CA HIS A 639 -4.13 -4.26 2.99
C HIS A 639 -4.33 -5.26 1.84
N ILE A 640 -4.89 -6.44 2.13
CA ILE A 640 -5.16 -7.51 1.15
C ILE A 640 -6.08 -7.03 0.03
N TYR A 641 -7.11 -6.24 0.35
CA TYR A 641 -7.99 -5.63 -0.65
C TYR A 641 -7.35 -4.41 -1.34
N LEU A 642 -6.92 -3.40 -0.58
CA LEU A 642 -6.52 -2.09 -1.13
C LEU A 642 -5.17 -2.13 -1.88
N MET A 643 -4.27 -3.04 -1.52
CA MET A 643 -2.92 -3.22 -2.10
C MET A 643 -2.70 -4.66 -2.63
N GLY A 644 -3.79 -5.35 -2.97
CA GLY A 644 -3.78 -6.70 -3.53
C GLY A 644 -4.95 -6.86 -4.50
N ILE A 645 -5.92 -7.72 -4.19
CA ILE A 645 -6.99 -8.11 -5.12
C ILE A 645 -7.84 -6.95 -5.66
N GLY A 646 -7.95 -5.82 -4.95
CA GLY A 646 -8.60 -4.61 -5.45
C GLY A 646 -7.76 -3.83 -6.48
N GLN A 647 -6.43 -3.97 -6.48
CA GLN A 647 -5.56 -3.48 -7.56
C GLN A 647 -5.64 -4.40 -8.78
N ASP A 648 -5.61 -5.73 -8.57
CA ASP A 648 -5.78 -6.72 -9.64
C ASP A 648 -7.13 -6.54 -10.37
N PHE A 649 -8.23 -6.51 -9.61
CA PHE A 649 -9.57 -6.28 -10.14
C PHE A 649 -9.71 -4.89 -10.77
N GLY A 650 -9.23 -3.84 -10.09
CA GLY A 650 -9.32 -2.47 -10.58
C GLY A 650 -8.55 -2.26 -11.89
N SER A 651 -7.39 -2.90 -12.04
CA SER A 651 -6.60 -2.82 -13.26
C SER A 651 -7.18 -3.69 -14.38
N SER A 652 -7.52 -4.95 -14.10
CA SER A 652 -8.09 -5.86 -15.09
C SER A 652 -9.42 -5.35 -15.64
N GLY A 653 -10.29 -4.81 -14.78
CA GLY A 653 -11.55 -4.20 -15.21
C GLY A 653 -11.35 -2.90 -16.02
N LEU A 654 -10.38 -2.05 -15.67
CA LEU A 654 -10.05 -0.88 -16.49
C LEU A 654 -9.47 -1.26 -17.86
N VAL A 655 -8.56 -2.24 -17.91
CA VAL A 655 -7.99 -2.76 -19.17
C VAL A 655 -9.08 -3.35 -20.07
N TYR A 656 -10.04 -4.07 -19.50
CA TYR A 656 -11.22 -4.53 -20.25
C TYR A 656 -12.02 -3.35 -20.82
N LEU A 657 -12.28 -2.32 -20.01
CA LEU A 657 -13.02 -1.13 -20.43
C LEU A 657 -12.29 -0.26 -21.47
N LEU A 658 -10.96 -0.40 -21.67
CA LEU A 658 -10.23 0.37 -22.71
C LEU A 658 -10.81 0.14 -24.11
N GLY A 659 -11.06 -1.12 -24.49
CA GLY A 659 -11.60 -1.45 -25.81
C GLY A 659 -13.10 -1.16 -25.99
N VAL A 660 -13.84 -1.05 -24.88
CA VAL A 660 -15.31 -0.95 -24.87
C VAL A 660 -15.77 0.48 -24.64
N ALA A 661 -15.34 1.09 -23.52
CA ALA A 661 -15.84 2.34 -22.98
C ALA A 661 -14.92 3.55 -23.24
N PHE A 662 -13.62 3.32 -23.51
CA PHE A 662 -12.62 4.37 -23.71
C PHE A 662 -12.00 4.33 -25.12
N LYS A 663 -12.81 4.07 -26.15
CA LYS A 663 -12.34 3.99 -27.55
C LYS A 663 -11.57 5.25 -27.95
N GLY A 664 -10.45 5.08 -28.65
CA GLY A 664 -9.64 6.17 -29.16
C GLY A 664 -10.32 6.96 -30.29
N PRO A 665 -9.72 8.08 -30.75
CA PRO A 665 -10.27 8.92 -31.82
C PRO A 665 -10.59 8.15 -33.11
N VAL A 666 -11.53 8.67 -33.91
CA VAL A 666 -11.91 8.08 -35.19
C VAL A 666 -10.68 7.94 -36.09
N GLY A 667 -10.28 6.69 -36.38
CA GLY A 667 -9.08 6.35 -37.15
C GLY A 667 -7.85 5.91 -36.34
N SER A 668 -7.83 6.07 -35.01
CA SER A 668 -6.77 5.52 -34.14
C SER A 668 -7.37 5.03 -32.81
N ASN A 669 -7.44 3.70 -32.66
CA ASN A 669 -7.94 3.03 -31.46
C ASN A 669 -6.83 2.19 -30.80
N LYS A 670 -5.66 2.80 -30.58
CA LYS A 670 -4.52 2.15 -29.91
C LYS A 670 -4.70 2.21 -28.39
N VAL A 671 -4.00 1.34 -27.67
CA VAL A 671 -4.05 1.29 -26.20
C VAL A 671 -3.59 2.61 -25.58
N GLU A 672 -2.63 3.30 -26.21
CA GLU A 672 -2.17 4.64 -25.85
C GLU A 672 -3.32 5.66 -25.93
N ASP A 673 -4.03 5.70 -27.07
CA ASP A 673 -5.17 6.60 -27.32
C ASP A 673 -6.31 6.33 -26.32
N GLN A 674 -6.60 5.05 -26.04
CA GLN A 674 -7.60 4.62 -25.07
C GLN A 674 -7.25 5.02 -23.64
N ILE A 675 -5.96 4.95 -23.28
CA ILE A 675 -5.45 5.40 -21.97
C ILE A 675 -5.55 6.93 -21.84
N GLU A 676 -5.43 7.70 -22.92
CA GLU A 676 -5.66 9.14 -22.89
C GLU A 676 -7.14 9.48 -22.63
N VAL A 677 -8.07 8.82 -23.33
CA VAL A 677 -9.53 8.97 -23.10
C VAL A 677 -9.89 8.60 -21.65
N LEU A 678 -9.40 7.44 -21.16
CA LEU A 678 -9.51 7.03 -19.75
C LEU A 678 -9.04 8.12 -18.79
N ASN A 679 -7.90 8.77 -19.06
CA ASN A 679 -7.35 9.83 -18.21
C ASN A 679 -8.17 11.14 -18.24
N ARG A 680 -8.70 11.54 -19.41
CA ARG A 680 -9.64 12.69 -19.52
C ARG A 680 -10.92 12.40 -18.73
N THR A 681 -11.51 11.21 -18.91
CA THR A 681 -12.73 10.78 -18.19
C THR A 681 -12.51 10.66 -16.68
N PHE A 682 -11.38 10.09 -16.23
CA PHE A 682 -11.06 9.98 -14.81
C PHE A 682 -10.80 11.34 -14.17
N THR A 683 -10.17 12.27 -14.87
CA THR A 683 -9.93 13.64 -14.37
C THR A 683 -11.24 14.41 -14.25
N THR A 684 -12.12 14.32 -15.25
CA THR A 684 -13.50 14.81 -15.22
C THR A 684 -14.26 14.29 -14.00
N TRP A 685 -14.24 12.97 -13.80
CA TRP A 685 -14.92 12.34 -12.68
C TRP A 685 -14.34 12.75 -11.31
N LYS A 686 -13.01 12.86 -11.19
CA LYS A 686 -12.33 13.35 -9.97
C LYS A 686 -12.81 14.75 -9.60
N GLN A 687 -12.98 15.64 -10.57
CA GLN A 687 -13.54 16.99 -10.36
C GLN A 687 -15.02 16.93 -9.97
N MET A 688 -15.84 16.22 -10.75
CA MET A 688 -17.30 16.12 -10.58
C MET A 688 -17.71 15.62 -9.19
N PHE A 689 -17.06 14.56 -8.71
CA PHE A 689 -17.35 13.94 -7.42
C PHE A 689 -16.41 14.40 -6.29
N LYS A 690 -15.50 15.34 -6.57
CA LYS A 690 -14.50 15.88 -5.63
C LYS A 690 -13.64 14.77 -4.99
N ALA A 691 -13.28 13.76 -5.77
CA ALA A 691 -12.54 12.59 -5.32
C ALA A 691 -11.06 12.94 -5.05
N SER A 692 -10.64 12.81 -3.80
CA SER A 692 -9.24 12.99 -3.40
C SER A 692 -8.46 11.69 -3.64
N VAL A 693 -7.78 11.65 -4.79
CA VAL A 693 -6.96 10.52 -5.27
C VAL A 693 -5.51 10.98 -5.44
N HIS A 694 -4.55 10.15 -5.06
CA HIS A 694 -3.12 10.41 -5.23
C HIS A 694 -2.59 10.00 -6.62
N LEU A 695 -3.23 9.02 -7.26
CA LEU A 695 -2.99 8.67 -8.66
C LEU A 695 -3.32 9.86 -9.58
N THR A 696 -2.27 10.39 -10.21
CA THR A 696 -2.36 11.47 -11.20
C THR A 696 -3.03 10.97 -12.49
N ALA A 697 -2.44 9.95 -13.12
CA ALA A 697 -2.87 9.37 -14.39
C ALA A 697 -2.60 7.85 -14.47
N PHE A 698 -3.41 7.15 -15.25
CA PHE A 698 -3.19 5.77 -15.68
C PHE A 698 -2.17 5.69 -16.82
N THR A 699 -1.42 4.60 -16.86
CA THR A 699 -0.42 4.25 -17.88
C THR A 699 -0.34 2.72 -17.99
N LYS A 700 0.24 2.18 -19.08
CA LYS A 700 0.59 0.76 -19.16
C LYS A 700 1.37 0.25 -17.95
N GLY A 701 2.27 1.08 -17.40
CA GLY A 701 3.02 0.77 -16.18
C GLY A 701 2.14 0.67 -14.92
N THR A 702 1.28 1.67 -14.66
CA THR A 702 0.41 1.67 -13.46
C THR A 702 -0.72 0.65 -13.51
N LEU A 703 -1.09 0.19 -14.72
CA LEU A 703 -2.01 -0.95 -14.91
C LEU A 703 -1.27 -2.31 -14.87
N THR A 704 0.05 -2.33 -15.06
CA THR A 704 0.84 -3.56 -15.32
C THR A 704 0.35 -4.28 -16.58
N PHE A 705 0.05 -3.51 -17.63
CA PHE A 705 -0.48 -3.98 -18.91
C PHE A 705 0.46 -3.58 -20.07
N PRO A 706 1.54 -4.35 -20.31
CA PRO A 706 2.40 -4.16 -21.48
C PRO A 706 1.70 -4.59 -22.77
N ASP A 707 0.98 -5.72 -22.71
CA ASP A 707 0.39 -6.46 -23.83
C ASP A 707 -0.78 -7.34 -23.36
N TYR A 708 -1.55 -7.87 -24.33
CA TYR A 708 -2.72 -8.72 -24.10
C TYR A 708 -2.41 -10.15 -23.59
N SER A 709 -1.15 -10.55 -23.47
CA SER A 709 -0.76 -11.84 -22.86
C SER A 709 -0.45 -11.74 -21.37
N THR A 710 -0.34 -10.51 -20.84
CA THR A 710 0.04 -10.23 -19.46
C THR A 710 -1.19 -9.85 -18.61
N PHE A 711 -1.35 -10.52 -17.46
CA PHE A 711 -2.41 -10.23 -16.50
C PHE A 711 -2.26 -8.83 -15.84
N PRO A 712 -3.26 -7.94 -15.93
CA PRO A 712 -3.17 -6.59 -15.34
C PRO A 712 -3.33 -6.59 -13.80
N ALA A 713 -2.22 -6.43 -13.09
CA ALA A 713 -2.19 -6.49 -11.62
C ALA A 713 -2.37 -5.12 -10.89
N GLY A 714 -2.12 -4.00 -11.58
CA GLY A 714 -2.17 -2.65 -10.97
C GLY A 714 -1.02 -2.34 -9.99
N THR A 715 -0.44 -1.13 -10.07
CA THR A 715 0.73 -0.73 -9.25
C THR A 715 0.69 0.71 -8.72
N TRP A 716 -0.50 1.31 -8.59
CA TRP A 716 -0.60 2.65 -7.99
C TRP A 716 -0.17 2.65 -6.51
N SER A 717 0.59 3.69 -6.14
CA SER A 717 1.42 3.67 -4.92
C SER A 717 0.69 3.88 -3.58
N LYS A 718 -0.64 3.97 -3.57
CA LYS A 718 -1.44 4.35 -2.41
C LYS A 718 -2.73 3.54 -2.31
N ALA A 719 -2.87 2.82 -1.20
CA ALA A 719 -4.06 2.05 -0.84
C ALA A 719 -5.37 2.85 -0.90
N GLY A 720 -5.31 4.14 -0.58
CA GLY A 720 -6.47 5.05 -0.62
C GLY A 720 -7.03 5.33 -2.03
N ASP A 721 -6.30 5.00 -3.10
CA ASP A 721 -6.76 5.22 -4.47
C ASP A 721 -7.68 4.10 -4.98
N THR A 722 -7.44 2.86 -4.53
CA THR A 722 -8.18 1.66 -4.95
C THR A 722 -9.70 1.78 -4.81
N PRO A 723 -10.27 2.30 -3.71
CA PRO A 723 -11.71 2.52 -3.60
C PRO A 723 -12.21 3.56 -4.59
N HIS A 724 -11.46 4.64 -4.85
CA HIS A 724 -11.88 5.65 -5.83
C HIS A 724 -11.88 5.08 -7.24
N ILE A 725 -10.88 4.29 -7.61
CA ILE A 725 -10.80 3.61 -8.91
C ILE A 725 -12.01 2.67 -9.09
N ILE A 726 -12.39 1.92 -8.06
CA ILE A 726 -13.55 1.01 -8.10
C ILE A 726 -14.89 1.77 -8.15
N ASN A 727 -15.04 2.91 -7.45
CA ASN A 727 -16.22 3.80 -7.61
C ASN A 727 -16.25 4.47 -9.00
N PHE A 728 -15.10 4.73 -9.62
CA PHE A 728 -15.01 5.25 -10.99
C PHE A 728 -15.43 4.20 -12.02
N MET A 729 -14.99 2.95 -11.87
CA MET A 729 -15.45 1.84 -12.69
C MET A 729 -16.96 1.60 -12.55
N GLU A 730 -17.50 1.64 -11.32
CA GLU A 730 -18.96 1.56 -11.07
C GLU A 730 -19.71 2.65 -11.84
N TYR A 731 -19.22 3.90 -11.76
CA TYR A 731 -19.78 5.03 -12.50
C TYR A 731 -19.71 4.80 -14.02
N VAL A 732 -18.55 4.43 -14.57
CA VAL A 732 -18.38 4.20 -16.01
C VAL A 732 -19.29 3.09 -16.50
N CYS A 733 -19.28 1.91 -15.85
CA CYS A 733 -20.17 0.81 -16.24
C CYS A 733 -21.66 1.19 -16.12
N SER A 734 -22.04 2.07 -15.19
CA SER A 734 -23.43 2.57 -15.07
C SER A 734 -23.86 3.56 -16.16
N LEU A 735 -22.92 4.13 -16.94
CA LEU A 735 -23.25 4.88 -18.15
C LEU A 735 -23.62 3.94 -19.30
N TRP A 736 -22.92 2.81 -19.42
CA TRP A 736 -23.04 1.84 -20.53
C TRP A 736 -24.06 0.71 -20.24
N SER A 737 -25.19 1.05 -19.64
CA SER A 737 -26.19 0.06 -19.15
C SER A 737 -26.88 -0.75 -20.26
N GLU A 738 -27.01 -0.14 -21.43
CA GLU A 738 -27.53 -0.70 -22.67
C GLU A 738 -26.68 -1.88 -23.17
N LEU A 739 -25.36 -1.81 -23.00
CA LEU A 739 -24.42 -2.83 -23.49
C LEU A 739 -24.45 -4.12 -22.66
N TYR A 740 -25.07 -4.16 -21.47
CA TYR A 740 -25.10 -5.36 -20.61
C TYR A 740 -25.72 -6.60 -21.28
N ARG A 741 -26.52 -6.40 -22.34
CA ARG A 741 -27.13 -7.48 -23.13
C ARG A 741 -26.17 -8.09 -24.14
N GLU A 742 -25.27 -7.28 -24.68
CA GLU A 742 -24.28 -7.65 -25.70
C GLU A 742 -22.99 -8.12 -25.04
N ASP A 743 -22.56 -7.43 -23.99
CA ASP A 743 -21.38 -7.70 -23.19
C ASP A 743 -21.74 -7.81 -21.70
N LYS A 744 -21.81 -9.05 -21.23
CA LYS A 744 -22.07 -9.38 -19.82
C LYS A 744 -20.89 -9.06 -18.89
N MET A 745 -19.68 -8.83 -19.40
CA MET A 745 -18.54 -8.46 -18.54
C MET A 745 -18.70 -7.06 -17.97
N ILE A 746 -19.28 -6.10 -18.70
CA ILE A 746 -19.59 -4.76 -18.17
C ILE A 746 -20.54 -4.87 -16.96
N PHE A 747 -21.56 -5.73 -17.09
CA PHE A 747 -22.49 -6.04 -16.00
C PHE A 747 -21.77 -6.68 -14.80
N TYR A 748 -20.97 -7.73 -15.02
CA TYR A 748 -20.23 -8.37 -13.92
C TYR A 748 -19.20 -7.45 -13.25
N ILE A 749 -18.53 -6.58 -14.00
CA ILE A 749 -17.63 -5.55 -13.45
C ILE A 749 -18.42 -4.57 -12.58
N LYS A 750 -19.59 -4.09 -13.04
CA LYS A 750 -20.46 -3.23 -12.22
C LYS A 750 -20.91 -3.93 -10.95
N GLU A 751 -21.50 -5.12 -11.04
CA GLU A 751 -22.02 -5.82 -9.86
C GLU A 751 -20.90 -6.16 -8.87
N ALA A 752 -19.70 -6.52 -9.34
CA ALA A 752 -18.52 -6.67 -8.49
C ALA A 752 -18.14 -5.35 -7.81
N CYS A 753 -18.07 -4.23 -8.54
CA CYS A 753 -17.83 -2.90 -7.94
C CYS A 753 -18.88 -2.53 -6.87
N THR A 754 -20.17 -2.72 -7.16
CA THR A 754 -21.28 -2.43 -6.24
C THR A 754 -21.21 -3.32 -4.99
N ALA A 755 -20.99 -4.63 -5.15
CA ALA A 755 -20.89 -5.60 -4.05
C ALA A 755 -19.66 -5.37 -3.17
N ILE A 756 -18.49 -5.12 -3.77
CA ILE A 756 -17.27 -4.71 -3.07
C ILE A 756 -17.50 -3.40 -2.32
N GLY A 757 -18.09 -2.41 -2.98
CA GLY A 757 -18.41 -1.11 -2.42
C GLY A 757 -19.29 -1.22 -1.18
N GLU A 758 -20.35 -2.03 -1.22
CA GLU A 758 -21.25 -2.26 -0.10
C GLU A 758 -20.62 -3.12 1.02
N CYS A 759 -19.89 -4.19 0.68
CA CYS A 759 -19.15 -5.00 1.65
C CYS A 759 -18.18 -4.14 2.47
N MET A 760 -17.35 -3.35 1.79
CA MET A 760 -16.42 -2.42 2.43
C MET A 760 -17.18 -1.36 3.24
N ARG A 761 -18.26 -0.79 2.70
CA ARG A 761 -19.10 0.20 3.40
C ARG A 761 -19.70 -0.35 4.69
N ARG A 762 -20.12 -1.62 4.73
CA ARG A 762 -20.54 -2.33 5.95
C ARG A 762 -19.38 -2.49 6.94
N LEU A 763 -18.20 -2.92 6.48
CA LEU A 763 -17.00 -3.06 7.32
C LEU A 763 -16.48 -1.71 7.88
N TYR A 764 -16.68 -0.60 7.16
CA TYR A 764 -16.42 0.76 7.65
C TYR A 764 -17.52 1.30 8.57
N ASN A 765 -18.77 0.84 8.47
CA ASN A 765 -19.87 1.33 9.30
C ASN A 765 -20.08 0.50 10.58
N ALA A 766 -19.63 -0.76 10.61
CA ALA A 766 -19.78 -1.65 11.75
C ALA A 766 -18.92 -1.23 12.96
N ASP A 767 -19.50 -1.40 14.15
CA ASP A 767 -18.84 -1.35 15.46
C ASP A 767 -17.75 -2.44 15.58
N LEU A 768 -17.24 -2.71 16.80
CA LEU A 768 -16.27 -3.78 17.02
C LEU A 768 -16.75 -5.16 16.51
N TRP A 769 -18.02 -5.45 16.72
CA TRP A 769 -18.66 -6.71 16.34
C TRP A 769 -19.48 -6.53 15.07
N ILE A 770 -19.35 -7.46 14.11
CA ILE A 770 -20.20 -7.50 12.92
C ILE A 770 -21.42 -8.36 13.27
N VAL A 771 -22.61 -7.75 13.27
CA VAL A 771 -23.88 -8.41 13.58
C VAL A 771 -24.55 -8.90 12.28
N PRO A 772 -24.83 -10.21 12.11
CA PRO A 772 -25.54 -10.69 10.93
C PRO A 772 -27.03 -10.33 10.96
N GLY A 773 -27.53 -9.71 9.89
CA GLY A 773 -28.93 -9.34 9.77
C GLY A 773 -29.26 -7.93 10.29
N LEU A 774 -28.46 -6.94 9.93
CA LEU A 774 -29.07 -5.70 9.45
C LEU A 774 -29.68 -6.05 8.08
N GLU A 775 -31.01 -6.03 8.02
CA GLU A 775 -31.79 -6.29 6.80
C GLU A 775 -31.53 -5.16 5.77
N ILE A 776 -31.73 -5.49 4.49
CA ILE A 776 -31.47 -4.60 3.34
C ILE A 776 -32.77 -3.90 2.96
#